data_AF-A0ABD6E5R5-F1
#
_entry.id   AF-A0ABD6E5R5-F1
#
_cell.length_a   1.000
_cell.length_b   1.000
_cell.length_c   1.000
_cell.angle_alpha   90.00
_cell.angle_beta   90.00
_cell.angle_gamma   90.00
#
_symmetry.space_group_name_H-M   'P 1'
#
loop_
_entity.id
_entity.type
_entity.pdbx_description
1 polymer ?
#
loop_
_entity_poly.entity_id
_entity_poly.type
_entity_poly.pdbx_seq_one_letter_code
_entity_poly.pdbx_strand_id
1 'polypeptide(L)'
;MDIYRSVEKQGALVRSLKASYPKSAETKAAVDELLRLKKQYKAKTGREYKAGNPPGIAEPNSDHQERAYELSQVPNALVSSNAAERHRATSEDERLVRDPNLSTPNEQSAGQASARLSDSKDESGGEVTWKECNAHDEPMLILSDIVGSGKDAKLQMHERIEDQGRLVRGLKADDPKGEGTKAAISLLLEMKKEYKNRFGEEYKPCPNSQLTSPLLKKSDNIQLEKSLTELEMKSRIRIQGDLVRKLKAQDPKSKASRKAITDLLELKKLFKDITGREYVPENETVPDGRKKEDKGEKRSQQSGSSTSRQQSSSNAEKIHRPVSDETKKQSRLGLEAKKEENTADWYSQVITKSGMIEYYDVSGCYVLRPWSYAIWEVIKKWFDIRIKKMGVRNCYFPIFVSQAALEREKTHIADFAPEVAWVTRAGKSEISEPIAIRPTSETVMYPSYAKWVQSHRDLPIRLNQWCNIVRWEFKHPTPFLRTREFLWQEGHSAFATEAEAQKEVFDILDLYEQIYVDLLAIPVIKGRKSEKEKFAGGVFTTTCEAYVPVNGRSIQGATSHHLGQNFSRMFDISYDDAQSGARQYAYQNSWGLSTRTIGAIVMIHGDNAGLVLPPRVASIQVIVIPVGMTAQMSGSDKDKLITKVNEVVSMLVEEGIRAEKDSRDNYSPGWKFNHWEVKGVPIRAEIGPKDLAKSQVMLVIRHSGERKAVPIGEIVNTSRQLLDTIHNDMYRKVLESRDQHLMLTTKWCEFKEYLDQKYILLAPFCGAIACEEAIKRDSTRESESDTEPGTAAMGAKTLCIPLNQPKETLPSQCIHPECTVTPTAWTLFGRSY
;
A
#
# COMPACT_ATOMS: atom_id res chain seq x y z
N MET A 1 13.78 42.90 -27.83
CA MET A 1 14.67 42.59 -26.69
C MET A 1 14.18 43.15 -25.35
N ASP A 2 13.67 44.38 -25.26
CA ASP A 2 13.30 44.98 -23.96
C ASP A 2 12.19 44.22 -23.22
N ILE A 3 11.14 43.82 -23.94
CA ILE A 3 10.05 43.02 -23.35
C ILE A 3 10.52 41.64 -22.84
N TYR A 4 11.55 41.05 -23.46
CA TYR A 4 12.16 39.79 -23.01
C TYR A 4 12.85 39.99 -21.65
N ARG A 5 13.66 41.04 -21.52
CA ARG A 5 14.34 41.39 -20.26
C ARG A 5 13.34 41.77 -19.15
N SER A 6 12.23 42.42 -19.48
CA SER A 6 11.15 42.71 -18.52
C SER A 6 10.51 41.43 -17.98
N VAL A 7 10.25 40.44 -18.84
CA VAL A 7 9.71 39.13 -18.42
C VAL A 7 10.72 38.38 -17.54
N GLU A 8 12.03 38.42 -17.86
CA GLU A 8 13.07 37.81 -17.03
C GLU A 8 13.17 38.44 -15.65
N LYS A 9 13.22 39.78 -15.59
CA LYS A 9 13.31 40.54 -14.34
C LYS A 9 12.09 40.30 -13.45
N GLN A 10 10.90 40.31 -14.03
CA GLN A 10 9.66 40.03 -13.28
C GLN A 10 9.60 38.56 -12.84
N GLY A 11 10.09 37.62 -13.66
CA GLY A 11 10.20 36.21 -13.29
C GLY A 11 11.13 35.98 -12.10
N ALA A 12 12.24 36.72 -12.01
CA ALA A 12 13.14 36.68 -10.86
C ALA A 12 12.48 37.23 -9.58
N LEU A 13 11.73 38.32 -9.69
CA LEU A 13 10.98 38.90 -8.58
C LEU A 13 9.88 37.95 -8.05
N VAL A 14 9.16 37.26 -8.93
CA VAL A 14 8.17 36.25 -8.52
C VAL A 14 8.84 35.09 -7.78
N ARG A 15 10.02 34.65 -8.21
CA ARG A 15 10.77 33.58 -7.52
C ARG A 15 11.24 33.99 -6.13
N SER A 16 11.74 35.22 -5.97
CA SER A 16 12.16 35.71 -4.65
C SER A 16 10.96 35.92 -3.71
N LEU A 17 9.86 36.50 -4.21
CA LEU A 17 8.65 36.72 -3.41
C LEU A 17 7.95 35.41 -3.02
N LYS A 18 7.93 34.40 -3.90
CA LYS A 18 7.40 33.06 -3.54
C LYS A 18 8.24 32.33 -2.50
N ALA A 19 9.57 32.55 -2.49
CA ALA A 19 10.45 31.96 -1.50
C ALA A 19 10.23 32.57 -0.10
N SER A 20 9.97 33.88 -0.03
CA SER A 20 9.81 34.59 1.24
C SER A 20 8.36 34.62 1.75
N TYR A 21 7.38 34.90 0.88
CA TYR A 21 5.98 35.14 1.24
C TYR A 21 4.98 34.56 0.21
N PRO A 22 4.82 33.22 0.14
CA PRO A 22 4.11 32.53 -0.96
C PRO A 22 2.61 32.85 -1.06
N LYS A 23 1.98 33.39 -0.01
CA LYS A 23 0.55 33.71 0.04
C LYS A 23 0.26 35.21 0.23
N SER A 24 1.25 36.10 0.06
CA SER A 24 1.02 37.54 0.21
C SER A 24 0.33 38.15 -1.01
N ALA A 25 -0.33 39.29 -0.78
CA ALA A 25 -0.93 40.09 -1.84
C ALA A 25 0.13 40.57 -2.85
N GLU A 26 1.37 40.85 -2.40
CA GLU A 26 2.46 41.24 -3.31
C GLU A 26 2.89 40.10 -4.22
N THR A 27 2.95 38.86 -3.71
CA THR A 27 3.25 37.68 -4.54
C THR A 27 2.18 37.46 -5.61
N LYS A 28 0.90 37.65 -5.26
CA LYS A 28 -0.20 37.54 -6.23
C LYS A 28 -0.11 38.63 -7.31
N ALA A 29 0.09 39.88 -6.92
CA ALA A 29 0.25 41.00 -7.85
C ALA A 29 1.47 40.82 -8.78
N ALA A 30 2.59 40.31 -8.26
CA ALA A 30 3.79 40.06 -9.05
C ALA A 30 3.59 38.94 -10.10
N VAL A 31 2.80 37.91 -9.77
CA VAL A 31 2.43 36.82 -10.69
C VAL A 31 1.50 37.32 -11.79
N ASP A 32 0.51 38.14 -11.44
CA ASP A 32 -0.43 38.73 -12.42
C ASP A 32 0.32 39.63 -13.42
N GLU A 33 1.28 40.42 -12.95
CA GLU A 33 2.14 41.25 -13.80
C GLU A 33 3.07 40.41 -14.69
N LEU A 34 3.60 39.29 -14.20
CA LEU A 34 4.39 38.36 -15.03
C LEU A 34 3.56 37.76 -16.17
N LEU A 35 2.31 37.38 -15.89
CA LEU A 35 1.39 36.86 -16.89
C LEU A 35 1.03 37.93 -17.94
N ARG A 36 0.83 39.17 -17.51
CA ARG A 36 0.60 40.32 -18.39
C ARG A 36 1.79 40.56 -19.34
N LEU A 37 3.01 40.56 -18.81
CA LEU A 37 4.23 40.73 -19.61
C LEU A 37 4.46 39.58 -20.61
N LYS A 38 4.15 38.33 -20.24
CA LYS A 38 4.21 37.18 -21.16
C LYS A 38 3.19 37.29 -22.29
N LYS A 39 1.96 37.73 -22.00
CA LYS A 39 0.94 38.02 -23.03
C LYS A 39 1.42 39.11 -23.99
N GLN A 40 2.04 40.18 -23.47
CA GLN A 40 2.62 41.25 -24.30
C GLN A 40 3.81 40.76 -25.12
N TYR A 41 4.64 39.88 -24.58
CA TYR A 41 5.72 39.24 -25.32
C TYR A 41 5.18 38.42 -26.51
N LYS A 42 4.17 37.58 -26.28
CA LYS A 42 3.51 36.77 -27.32
C LYS A 42 2.87 37.66 -28.40
N ALA A 43 2.16 38.71 -27.99
CA ALA A 43 1.54 39.65 -28.93
C ALA A 43 2.57 40.39 -29.80
N LYS A 44 3.76 40.71 -29.28
CA LYS A 44 4.81 41.42 -30.01
C LYS A 44 5.73 40.54 -30.86
N THR A 45 5.89 39.26 -30.49
CA THR A 45 6.86 38.36 -31.14
C THR A 45 6.24 37.20 -31.90
N GLY A 46 4.92 36.99 -31.74
CA GLY A 46 4.21 35.82 -32.28
C GLY A 46 4.57 34.49 -31.62
N ARG A 47 5.46 34.48 -30.62
CA ARG A 47 5.99 33.28 -29.96
C ARG A 47 5.76 33.33 -28.46
N GLU A 48 5.50 32.17 -27.86
CA GLU A 48 5.49 32.04 -26.40
C GLU A 48 6.89 32.31 -25.83
N TYR A 49 6.95 32.97 -24.68
CA TYR A 49 8.21 33.23 -24.00
C TYR A 49 8.88 31.93 -23.54
N LYS A 50 10.14 31.70 -23.95
CA LYS A 50 11.00 30.63 -23.44
C LYS A 50 12.20 31.25 -22.71
N ALA A 51 12.44 30.81 -21.48
CA ALA A 51 13.57 31.30 -20.67
C ALA A 51 14.90 30.84 -21.30
N GLY A 52 15.90 31.74 -21.30
CA GLY A 52 17.23 31.46 -21.84
C GLY A 52 17.35 31.52 -23.36
N ASN A 53 16.28 31.87 -24.08
CA ASN A 53 16.27 31.94 -25.55
C ASN A 53 15.84 33.33 -26.05
N PRO A 54 16.76 34.31 -26.09
CA PRO A 54 16.44 35.67 -26.49
C PRO A 54 16.16 35.76 -28.00
N PRO A 55 15.18 36.56 -28.44
CA PRO A 55 14.87 36.72 -29.86
C PRO A 55 16.00 37.49 -30.56
N GLY A 56 16.83 36.78 -31.34
CA GLY A 56 17.87 37.40 -32.18
C GLY A 56 19.16 36.60 -32.40
N ILE A 57 19.13 35.27 -32.51
CA ILE A 57 20.24 34.50 -33.08
C ILE A 57 19.65 33.64 -34.20
N ALA A 58 19.98 33.99 -35.44
CA ALA A 58 19.68 33.18 -36.61
C ALA A 58 20.70 32.03 -36.68
N GLU A 59 20.23 30.80 -36.76
CA GLU A 59 21.05 29.66 -37.18
C GLU A 59 21.27 29.75 -38.71
N PRO A 60 22.49 29.55 -39.24
CA PRO A 60 22.67 29.36 -40.66
C PRO A 60 22.31 27.92 -41.05
N ASN A 61 21.43 27.80 -42.04
CA ASN A 61 21.15 26.57 -42.77
C ASN A 61 22.35 26.11 -43.62
N SER A 62 22.31 24.83 -43.96
CA SER A 62 23.25 24.00 -44.71
C SER A 62 23.65 24.47 -46.11
N ASP A 63 24.77 23.89 -46.58
CA ASP A 63 25.36 23.84 -47.93
C ASP A 63 26.29 24.99 -48.37
N HIS A 64 27.61 24.74 -48.27
CA HIS A 64 28.54 24.80 -49.41
C HIS A 64 29.93 24.19 -49.08
N GLN A 65 30.41 23.45 -50.08
CA GLN A 65 31.68 22.76 -50.34
C GLN A 65 33.02 23.30 -49.79
N GLU A 66 33.88 22.33 -49.47
CA GLU A 66 35.30 22.18 -49.85
C GLU A 66 36.17 23.43 -50.11
N ARG A 67 37.17 23.65 -49.26
CA ARG A 67 38.62 23.46 -49.53
C ARG A 67 39.49 24.20 -48.51
N ALA A 68 40.31 23.44 -47.77
CA ALA A 68 41.72 23.77 -47.53
C ALA A 68 42.44 22.53 -46.93
N TYR A 69 43.15 21.82 -47.81
CA TYR A 69 44.52 21.27 -47.62
C TYR A 69 45.33 22.10 -46.58
N GLU A 70 46.27 21.61 -45.77
CA GLU A 70 47.14 20.42 -45.72
C GLU A 70 47.96 20.50 -44.40
N LEU A 71 48.77 19.48 -44.09
CA LEU A 71 49.65 19.25 -42.91
C LEU A 71 48.97 18.41 -41.80
N SER A 72 49.34 17.16 -41.53
CA SER A 72 50.44 16.33 -42.00
C SER A 72 50.10 14.85 -41.73
N GLN A 73 50.15 14.02 -42.77
CA GLN A 73 50.42 12.58 -42.66
C GLN A 73 51.96 12.42 -42.71
N VAL A 74 52.68 11.37 -42.33
CA VAL A 74 52.52 9.91 -42.11
C VAL A 74 53.85 9.47 -41.40
N PRO A 75 54.33 8.20 -41.35
CA PRO A 75 53.75 6.91 -40.92
C PRO A 75 54.69 6.13 -39.97
N ASN A 76 54.25 4.95 -39.53
CA ASN A 76 54.84 3.64 -39.88
C ASN A 76 55.06 2.64 -38.74
N ALA A 77 54.91 1.38 -39.14
CA ALA A 77 54.86 0.16 -38.34
C ALA A 77 56.23 -0.49 -38.08
N LEU A 78 56.19 -1.47 -37.17
CA LEU A 78 57.04 -2.68 -37.00
C LEU A 78 58.49 -2.51 -36.47
N VAL A 79 58.80 -3.15 -35.33
CA VAL A 79 59.53 -4.45 -35.21
C VAL A 79 59.84 -4.75 -33.71
N SER A 80 59.91 -6.04 -33.41
CA SER A 80 60.10 -6.80 -32.15
C SER A 80 61.26 -6.41 -31.21
N SER A 81 61.18 -6.80 -29.92
CA SER A 81 61.90 -7.98 -29.37
C SER A 81 61.87 -8.10 -27.82
N ASN A 82 61.56 -9.32 -27.35
CA ASN A 82 62.11 -10.12 -26.22
C ASN A 82 62.29 -9.58 -24.78
N ALA A 83 61.62 -10.26 -23.83
CA ALA A 83 62.16 -11.05 -22.68
C ALA A 83 60.98 -11.34 -21.71
N ALA A 84 60.45 -12.55 -21.45
CA ALA A 84 60.97 -13.84 -20.99
C ALA A 84 61.31 -13.92 -19.47
N GLU A 85 60.43 -14.56 -18.68
CA GLU A 85 60.68 -15.58 -17.62
C GLU A 85 59.33 -16.05 -17.01
N ARG A 86 58.85 -17.28 -17.27
CA ARG A 86 58.95 -18.57 -16.50
C ARG A 86 58.19 -18.55 -15.15
N HIS A 87 57.37 -19.52 -14.69
CA HIS A 87 57.00 -20.93 -14.98
C HIS A 87 55.72 -21.25 -14.13
N ARG A 88 54.64 -21.92 -14.60
CA ARG A 88 54.35 -23.38 -14.71
C ARG A 88 53.39 -23.91 -13.62
N ALA A 89 52.28 -24.56 -14.02
CA ALA A 89 51.59 -25.75 -13.45
C ALA A 89 50.10 -25.81 -13.91
N THR A 90 49.74 -26.52 -14.99
CA THR A 90 49.31 -27.94 -15.12
C THR A 90 47.79 -28.16 -15.10
N SER A 91 47.29 -28.67 -16.24
CA SER A 91 46.01 -29.32 -16.49
C SER A 91 46.18 -30.84 -16.43
N GLU A 92 45.19 -31.55 -15.88
CA GLU A 92 44.86 -32.99 -16.00
C GLU A 92 43.51 -33.13 -15.23
N ASP A 93 42.49 -33.90 -15.57
CA ASP A 93 42.33 -34.98 -16.55
C ASP A 93 40.81 -35.23 -16.75
N GLU A 94 40.38 -35.54 -17.97
CA GLU A 94 39.09 -36.21 -18.25
C GLU A 94 39.32 -37.72 -18.23
N ARG A 95 38.43 -38.51 -17.62
CA ARG A 95 38.17 -39.88 -18.10
C ARG A 95 36.79 -40.43 -17.74
N LEU A 96 36.21 -40.99 -18.79
CA LEU A 96 34.94 -41.68 -18.99
C LEU A 96 34.74 -42.93 -18.12
N VAL A 97 33.48 -43.21 -17.78
CA VAL A 97 32.89 -44.56 -17.84
C VAL A 97 31.47 -44.46 -18.43
N ARG A 98 31.27 -45.05 -19.61
CA ARG A 98 29.99 -45.47 -20.18
C ARG A 98 30.01 -47.00 -20.19
N ASP A 99 28.91 -47.65 -19.82
CA ASP A 99 28.29 -48.73 -20.59
C ASP A 99 26.87 -49.09 -20.05
N PRO A 100 26.02 -49.91 -20.71
CA PRO A 100 24.74 -49.47 -21.23
C PRO A 100 23.56 -50.35 -20.75
N ASN A 101 22.32 -49.96 -21.06
CA ASN A 101 21.32 -50.93 -21.51
C ASN A 101 20.11 -50.25 -22.15
N LEU A 102 19.89 -50.64 -23.42
CA LEU A 102 18.70 -50.40 -24.23
C LEU A 102 17.51 -51.21 -23.70
N SER A 103 16.30 -50.67 -23.86
CA SER A 103 15.24 -51.31 -24.65
C SER A 103 13.99 -50.43 -24.73
N THR A 104 13.61 -50.06 -25.95
CA THR A 104 12.20 -49.83 -26.35
C THR A 104 11.60 -51.18 -26.77
N PRO A 105 10.26 -51.33 -26.83
CA PRO A 105 9.62 -51.15 -28.15
C PRO A 105 8.15 -50.67 -28.17
N ASN A 106 7.79 -50.17 -29.36
CA ASN A 106 6.55 -50.34 -30.14
C ASN A 106 5.30 -49.46 -29.99
N GLU A 107 5.01 -48.82 -31.12
CA GLU A 107 3.71 -48.43 -31.68
C GLU A 107 2.80 -49.64 -31.97
N GLN A 108 1.47 -49.46 -31.90
CA GLN A 108 0.55 -49.51 -33.07
C GLN A 108 -0.94 -49.67 -32.68
N SER A 109 -1.77 -49.09 -33.55
CA SER A 109 -3.20 -49.34 -33.82
C SER A 109 -4.25 -48.70 -32.89
N ALA A 110 -5.47 -48.34 -33.30
CA ALA A 110 -6.14 -47.98 -34.56
C ALA A 110 -7.65 -47.83 -34.19
N GLY A 111 -8.41 -47.03 -34.96
CA GLY A 111 -9.89 -47.06 -35.00
C GLY A 111 -10.57 -45.82 -34.40
N GLN A 112 -10.96 -44.79 -35.16
CA GLN A 112 -12.15 -44.67 -36.04
C GLN A 112 -13.51 -44.83 -35.36
N ALA A 113 -14.27 -43.72 -35.31
CA ALA A 113 -15.72 -43.54 -35.61
C ALA A 113 -16.20 -42.25 -34.89
N SER A 114 -17.10 -41.40 -35.38
CA SER A 114 -17.75 -41.15 -36.67
C SER A 114 -18.49 -39.81 -36.47
N ALA A 115 -18.65 -39.07 -37.57
CA ALA A 115 -19.26 -37.75 -37.69
C ALA A 115 -20.79 -37.69 -37.52
N ARG A 116 -21.30 -36.44 -37.59
CA ARG A 116 -22.65 -35.91 -37.98
C ARG A 116 -23.25 -35.04 -36.86
N LEU A 117 -23.82 -33.83 -37.04
CA LEU A 117 -24.44 -33.00 -38.11
C LEU A 117 -24.41 -31.53 -37.57
N SER A 118 -24.64 -30.41 -38.23
CA SER A 118 -25.01 -29.99 -39.60
C SER A 118 -24.91 -28.44 -39.68
N ASP A 119 -24.71 -27.95 -40.89
CA ASP A 119 -24.73 -26.55 -41.35
C ASP A 119 -26.00 -25.75 -41.05
N SER A 120 -25.85 -24.41 -41.02
CA SER A 120 -26.72 -23.49 -41.76
C SER A 120 -26.03 -22.15 -42.00
N LYS A 121 -25.71 -21.86 -43.27
CA LYS A 121 -25.54 -20.52 -43.83
C LYS A 121 -26.91 -20.03 -44.32
N ASP A 122 -27.18 -18.74 -44.17
CA ASP A 122 -27.98 -17.98 -45.14
C ASP A 122 -27.52 -16.51 -45.17
N GLU A 123 -27.42 -16.01 -46.40
CA GLU A 123 -27.08 -14.64 -46.78
C GLU A 123 -28.35 -13.78 -46.89
N SER A 124 -28.26 -12.48 -46.60
CA SER A 124 -28.91 -11.45 -47.42
C SER A 124 -28.42 -10.06 -47.01
N GLY A 125 -27.84 -9.33 -47.98
CA GLY A 125 -27.48 -7.93 -47.86
C GLY A 125 -28.69 -6.99 -47.98
N GLY A 126 -28.48 -5.74 -47.55
CA GLY A 126 -29.43 -4.63 -47.69
C GLY A 126 -28.78 -3.32 -47.26
N GLU A 127 -28.28 -2.58 -48.23
CA GLU A 127 -27.75 -1.21 -48.13
C GLU A 127 -28.91 -0.21 -48.32
N VAL A 128 -29.18 0.71 -47.38
CA VAL A 128 -29.99 1.92 -47.63
C VAL A 128 -29.49 3.12 -46.81
N THR A 129 -28.85 4.03 -47.54
CA THR A 129 -28.72 5.49 -47.47
C THR A 129 -29.19 6.34 -46.27
N TRP A 130 -28.33 7.32 -45.97
CA TRP A 130 -28.51 8.54 -45.18
C TRP A 130 -29.66 9.47 -45.63
N LYS A 131 -30.35 10.08 -44.67
CA LYS A 131 -31.04 11.38 -44.81
C LYS A 131 -30.95 12.19 -43.51
N GLU A 132 -30.35 13.36 -43.62
CA GLU A 132 -30.46 14.47 -42.66
C GLU A 132 -31.88 15.06 -42.66
N CYS A 133 -32.30 15.63 -41.53
CA CYS A 133 -33.09 16.88 -41.46
C CYS A 133 -33.09 17.42 -40.01
N ASN A 134 -32.59 18.65 -39.85
CA ASN A 134 -32.76 19.51 -38.68
C ASN A 134 -34.21 20.01 -38.58
N ALA A 135 -34.72 20.23 -37.35
CA ALA A 135 -35.38 21.48 -36.95
C ALA A 135 -35.84 21.44 -35.47
N HIS A 136 -35.75 22.61 -34.85
CA HIS A 136 -36.18 23.00 -33.51
C HIS A 136 -37.70 22.87 -33.28
N ASP A 137 -38.12 22.55 -32.06
CA ASP A 137 -39.01 23.37 -31.20
C ASP A 137 -39.46 22.60 -29.94
N GLU A 138 -39.46 23.28 -28.78
CA GLU A 138 -40.05 22.82 -27.51
C GLU A 138 -41.60 23.01 -27.47
N PRO A 139 -42.30 22.80 -26.33
CA PRO A 139 -42.94 21.55 -25.97
C PRO A 139 -44.47 21.68 -25.91
N MET A 140 -45.21 20.59 -26.13
CA MET A 140 -46.61 20.54 -25.69
C MET A 140 -47.00 19.21 -25.04
N LEU A 141 -47.72 19.39 -23.94
CA LEU A 141 -48.31 18.45 -23.00
C LEU A 141 -49.10 17.31 -23.67
N ILE A 142 -48.81 16.07 -23.28
CA ILE A 142 -49.81 14.99 -23.26
C ILE A 142 -49.76 14.30 -21.89
N LEU A 143 -50.86 14.50 -21.17
CA LEU A 143 -51.34 13.70 -20.03
C LEU A 143 -52.07 12.45 -20.57
N SER A 144 -52.07 11.38 -19.78
CA SER A 144 -52.71 10.04 -19.92
C SER A 144 -51.79 8.93 -20.46
N ASP A 145 -51.68 7.72 -19.90
CA ASP A 145 -52.20 7.13 -18.66
C ASP A 145 -51.27 5.99 -18.23
N ILE A 146 -51.00 5.88 -16.91
CA ILE A 146 -50.25 4.78 -16.28
C ILE A 146 -51.25 3.83 -15.63
N VAL A 147 -51.24 2.56 -16.03
CA VAL A 147 -51.80 1.47 -15.22
C VAL A 147 -50.63 0.76 -14.54
N GLY A 148 -50.37 1.13 -13.29
CA GLY A 148 -49.37 0.51 -12.42
C GLY A 148 -49.91 0.42 -11.00
N SER A 149 -49.68 -0.72 -10.33
CA SER A 149 -50.24 -1.04 -9.01
C SER A 149 -49.97 0.06 -7.96
N GLY A 150 -50.91 0.29 -7.04
CA GLY A 150 -50.94 1.44 -6.13
C GLY A 150 -49.73 1.66 -5.20
N LYS A 151 -48.79 0.72 -5.10
CA LYS A 151 -47.52 0.91 -4.37
C LYS A 151 -46.48 1.70 -5.18
N ASP A 152 -46.44 1.53 -6.49
CA ASP A 152 -45.44 2.15 -7.37
C ASP A 152 -45.78 3.63 -7.62
N ALA A 153 -47.07 3.94 -7.79
CA ALA A 153 -47.56 5.31 -7.91
C ALA A 153 -47.35 6.14 -6.63
N LYS A 154 -47.39 5.53 -5.44
CA LYS A 154 -47.15 6.21 -4.16
C LYS A 154 -45.67 6.61 -4.01
N LEU A 155 -44.74 5.74 -4.40
CA LEU A 155 -43.31 6.01 -4.32
C LEU A 155 -42.87 7.08 -5.33
N GLN A 156 -43.34 7.01 -6.58
CA GLN A 156 -43.05 8.03 -7.60
C GLN A 156 -43.58 9.42 -7.22
N MET A 157 -44.76 9.49 -6.61
CA MET A 157 -45.33 10.76 -6.14
C MET A 157 -44.59 11.27 -4.90
N HIS A 158 -44.04 10.38 -4.07
CA HIS A 158 -43.19 10.72 -2.93
C HIS A 158 -41.86 11.34 -3.39
N GLU A 159 -41.17 10.73 -4.35
CA GLU A 159 -39.91 11.25 -4.91
C GLU A 159 -40.09 12.62 -5.57
N ARG A 160 -41.16 12.81 -6.35
CA ARG A 160 -41.48 14.10 -6.97
C ARG A 160 -41.73 15.21 -5.95
N ILE A 161 -42.34 14.90 -4.79
CA ILE A 161 -42.53 15.87 -3.69
C ILE A 161 -41.19 16.19 -3.01
N GLU A 162 -40.28 15.22 -2.91
CA GLU A 162 -38.93 15.46 -2.38
C GLU A 162 -38.06 16.33 -3.29
N ASP A 163 -38.08 16.07 -4.60
CA ASP A 163 -37.38 16.86 -5.61
C ASP A 163 -37.88 18.29 -5.66
N GLN A 164 -39.20 18.48 -5.69
CA GLN A 164 -39.78 19.81 -5.63
C GLN A 164 -39.46 20.49 -4.29
N GLY A 165 -39.35 19.73 -3.20
CA GLY A 165 -38.87 20.20 -1.91
C GLY A 165 -37.41 20.64 -1.92
N ARG A 166 -36.52 19.94 -2.65
CA ARG A 166 -35.12 20.34 -2.86
C ARG A 166 -35.02 21.62 -3.68
N LEU A 167 -35.80 21.74 -4.76
CA LEU A 167 -35.87 22.94 -5.59
C LEU A 167 -36.31 24.17 -4.79
N VAL A 168 -37.36 24.04 -3.96
CA VAL A 168 -37.81 25.13 -3.08
C VAL A 168 -36.73 25.54 -2.07
N ARG A 169 -35.95 24.59 -1.54
CA ARG A 169 -34.84 24.89 -0.61
C ARG A 169 -33.70 25.64 -1.31
N GLY A 170 -33.36 25.25 -2.55
CA GLY A 170 -32.38 25.95 -3.38
C GLY A 170 -32.83 27.37 -3.70
N LEU A 171 -34.03 27.53 -4.27
CA LEU A 171 -34.56 28.84 -4.67
C LEU A 171 -34.77 29.78 -3.48
N LYS A 172 -35.14 29.26 -2.30
CA LYS A 172 -35.21 30.05 -1.06
C LYS A 172 -33.85 30.51 -0.56
N ALA A 173 -32.77 29.77 -0.82
CA ALA A 173 -31.42 30.17 -0.44
C ALA A 173 -30.91 31.32 -1.32
N ASP A 174 -31.30 31.31 -2.61
CA ASP A 174 -30.86 32.29 -3.60
C ASP A 174 -31.72 33.58 -3.58
N ASP A 175 -33.05 33.47 -3.70
CA ASP A 175 -33.98 34.60 -3.58
C ASP A 175 -35.26 34.18 -2.82
N PRO A 176 -35.32 34.44 -1.49
CA PRO A 176 -36.45 34.03 -0.65
C PRO A 176 -37.78 34.69 -1.00
N LYS A 177 -37.77 35.84 -1.70
CA LYS A 177 -38.97 36.61 -2.03
C LYS A 177 -39.27 36.63 -3.53
N GLY A 178 -38.39 36.05 -4.34
CA GLY A 178 -38.53 35.93 -5.78
C GLY A 178 -39.82 35.22 -6.20
N GLU A 179 -40.34 35.63 -7.35
CA GLU A 179 -41.58 35.10 -7.91
C GLU A 179 -41.47 33.60 -8.21
N GLY A 180 -40.30 33.15 -8.68
CA GLY A 180 -39.99 31.73 -8.87
C GLY A 180 -40.02 30.91 -7.58
N THR A 181 -39.58 31.48 -6.46
CA THR A 181 -39.65 30.83 -5.14
C THR A 181 -41.10 30.69 -4.67
N LYS A 182 -41.93 31.72 -4.87
CA LYS A 182 -43.36 31.65 -4.54
C LYS A 182 -44.13 30.64 -5.41
N ALA A 183 -43.82 30.60 -6.71
CA ALA A 183 -44.39 29.62 -7.64
C ALA A 183 -44.01 28.18 -7.23
N ALA A 184 -42.73 27.93 -6.95
CA ALA A 184 -42.25 26.61 -6.54
C ALA A 184 -42.84 26.13 -5.21
N ILE A 185 -43.03 27.03 -4.24
CA ILE A 185 -43.71 26.72 -2.95
C ILE A 185 -45.18 26.38 -3.19
N SER A 186 -45.88 27.13 -4.05
CA SER A 186 -47.29 26.89 -4.36
C SER A 186 -47.48 25.53 -5.01
N LEU A 187 -46.60 25.17 -5.96
CA LEU A 187 -46.61 23.85 -6.59
C LEU A 187 -46.33 22.72 -5.58
N LEU A 188 -45.37 22.91 -4.66
CA LEU A 188 -45.08 21.92 -3.61
C LEU A 188 -46.28 21.69 -2.69
N LEU A 189 -47.02 22.74 -2.35
CA LEU A 189 -48.23 22.64 -1.51
C LEU A 189 -49.35 21.90 -2.25
N GLU A 190 -49.54 22.19 -3.53
CA GLU A 190 -50.56 21.49 -4.34
C GLU A 190 -50.21 20.00 -4.48
N MET A 191 -48.95 19.65 -4.74
CA MET A 191 -48.52 18.25 -4.82
C MET A 191 -48.71 17.49 -3.49
N LYS A 192 -48.46 18.13 -2.35
CA LYS A 192 -48.73 17.53 -1.03
C LYS A 192 -50.22 17.33 -0.75
N LYS A 193 -51.05 18.26 -1.23
CA LYS A 193 -52.51 18.16 -1.15
C LYS A 193 -53.03 17.04 -2.04
N GLU A 194 -52.50 16.91 -3.26
CA GLU A 194 -52.83 15.81 -4.18
C GLU A 194 -52.41 14.45 -3.61
N TYR A 195 -51.23 14.38 -2.98
CA TYR A 195 -50.78 13.17 -2.27
C TYR A 195 -51.73 12.78 -1.13
N LYS A 196 -52.16 13.76 -0.32
CA LYS A 196 -53.15 13.53 0.75
C LYS A 196 -54.50 13.06 0.20
N ASN A 197 -54.95 13.65 -0.91
CA ASN A 197 -56.21 13.28 -1.55
C ASN A 197 -56.15 11.87 -2.16
N ARG A 198 -55.03 11.48 -2.77
CA ARG A 198 -54.88 10.16 -3.41
C ARG A 198 -54.64 9.02 -2.44
N PHE A 199 -53.90 9.24 -1.35
CA PHE A 199 -53.46 8.17 -0.46
C PHE A 199 -54.04 8.26 0.96
N GLY A 200 -54.88 9.26 1.25
CA GLY A 200 -55.57 9.42 2.53
C GLY A 200 -54.67 9.84 3.70
N GLU A 201 -53.38 10.08 3.46
CA GLU A 201 -52.38 10.38 4.48
C GLU A 201 -51.64 11.68 4.15
N GLU A 202 -51.34 12.49 5.17
CA GLU A 202 -50.44 13.62 4.97
C GLU A 202 -49.04 13.14 4.61
N TYR A 203 -48.42 13.80 3.63
CA TYR A 203 -47.03 13.57 3.29
C TYR A 203 -46.16 13.79 4.54
N LYS A 204 -45.54 12.72 5.02
CA LYS A 204 -44.53 12.77 6.08
C LYS A 204 -43.16 12.62 5.43
N PRO A 205 -42.29 13.64 5.50
CA PRO A 205 -40.89 13.43 5.12
C PRO A 205 -40.32 12.30 5.98
N CYS A 206 -39.56 11.40 5.37
CA CYS A 206 -38.81 10.39 6.11
C CYS A 206 -37.98 11.08 7.22
N PRO A 207 -37.74 10.45 8.39
CA PRO A 207 -36.92 11.06 9.44
C PRO A 207 -35.47 11.25 8.96
N ASN A 208 -35.23 12.44 8.41
CA ASN A 208 -34.00 13.20 8.25
C ASN A 208 -32.91 12.83 9.28
N SER A 209 -31.63 12.65 8.93
CA SER A 209 -30.74 13.65 8.30
C SER A 209 -31.31 15.07 8.22
N GLN A 210 -31.22 15.84 9.30
CA GLN A 210 -31.12 17.29 9.19
C GLN A 210 -30.38 17.92 10.38
N LEU A 211 -29.29 18.61 10.05
CA LEU A 211 -28.97 19.90 10.65
C LEU A 211 -30.23 20.78 10.68
N THR A 212 -30.50 21.40 11.83
CA THR A 212 -31.24 22.65 11.90
C THR A 212 -30.44 23.66 12.70
N SER A 213 -30.10 24.79 12.08
CA SER A 213 -29.89 26.07 12.75
C SER A 213 -31.23 26.83 12.76
N PRO A 214 -31.66 27.40 13.91
CA PRO A 214 -32.73 28.40 13.95
C PRO A 214 -32.18 29.81 14.18
N LEU A 215 -32.72 30.79 13.44
CA LEU A 215 -32.50 32.23 13.65
C LEU A 215 -33.55 32.83 14.61
N LEU A 216 -33.06 33.77 15.41
CA LEU A 216 -33.71 34.59 16.45
C LEU A 216 -35.03 35.28 16.06
N LYS A 217 -35.93 35.42 17.05
CA LYS A 217 -36.43 36.74 17.50
C LYS A 217 -36.93 36.75 18.97
N LYS A 218 -36.48 37.81 19.64
CA LYS A 218 -36.57 38.31 21.02
C LYS A 218 -37.83 38.01 21.87
N SER A 219 -37.58 37.55 23.11
CA SER A 219 -38.05 38.21 24.36
C SER A 219 -37.35 37.59 25.58
N ASP A 220 -36.65 38.44 26.34
CA ASP A 220 -36.33 38.41 27.78
C ASP A 220 -35.75 37.14 28.46
N ASN A 221 -34.42 37.20 28.65
CA ASN A 221 -33.66 36.93 29.88
C ASN A 221 -34.12 35.80 30.85
N ILE A 222 -33.33 34.70 30.90
CA ILE A 222 -32.51 34.23 32.06
C ILE A 222 -32.17 32.73 31.92
N GLN A 223 -30.88 32.41 32.11
CA GLN A 223 -30.23 31.11 32.38
C GLN A 223 -30.05 30.08 31.24
N LEU A 224 -28.80 29.98 30.77
CA LEU A 224 -28.26 28.87 29.97
C LEU A 224 -26.83 28.55 30.47
N GLU A 225 -26.57 27.32 30.93
CA GLU A 225 -25.23 26.70 30.89
C GLU A 225 -25.34 25.18 30.66
N LYS A 226 -24.73 24.71 29.55
CA LYS A 226 -24.55 23.30 29.16
C LYS A 226 -23.11 22.88 29.47
N SER A 227 -22.95 21.67 30.00
CA SER A 227 -21.67 21.01 30.28
C SER A 227 -20.86 20.74 29.00
N LEU A 228 -19.59 21.19 28.97
CA LEU A 228 -18.58 20.92 27.92
C LEU A 228 -17.84 19.60 28.23
N THR A 229 -17.47 18.84 27.18
CA THR A 229 -16.74 17.56 27.36
C THR A 229 -15.24 17.77 27.63
N GLU A 230 -14.59 16.83 28.34
CA GLU A 230 -13.18 16.91 28.72
C GLU A 230 -12.23 17.08 27.51
N LEU A 231 -12.54 16.41 26.40
CA LEU A 231 -11.70 16.42 25.18
C LEU A 231 -11.72 17.79 24.49
N GLU A 232 -12.88 18.43 24.42
CA GLU A 232 -13.03 19.79 23.87
C GLU A 232 -12.27 20.81 24.72
N MET A 233 -12.26 20.63 26.04
CA MET A 233 -11.56 21.51 26.96
C MET A 233 -10.03 21.38 26.81
N LYS A 234 -9.50 20.16 26.69
CA LYS A 234 -8.06 19.92 26.41
C LYS A 234 -7.65 20.55 25.08
N SER A 235 -8.47 20.43 24.04
CA SER A 235 -8.22 21.04 22.74
C SER A 235 -8.17 22.58 22.82
N ARG A 236 -9.12 23.19 23.54
CA ARG A 236 -9.15 24.66 23.76
C ARG A 236 -7.92 25.15 24.54
N ILE A 237 -7.51 24.44 25.59
CA ILE A 237 -6.30 24.77 26.35
C ILE A 237 -5.05 24.67 25.46
N ARG A 238 -4.96 23.67 24.58
CA ARG A 238 -3.85 23.51 23.65
C ARG A 238 -3.76 24.69 22.68
N ILE A 239 -4.87 25.01 22.00
CA ILE A 239 -4.96 26.11 21.03
C ILE A 239 -4.62 27.45 21.69
N GLN A 240 -5.15 27.69 22.89
CA GLN A 240 -4.86 28.92 23.63
C GLN A 240 -3.39 28.97 24.10
N GLY A 241 -2.80 27.83 24.46
CA GLY A 241 -1.37 27.71 24.78
C GLY A 241 -0.46 28.06 23.60
N ASP A 242 -0.81 27.62 22.39
CA ASP A 242 -0.10 27.99 21.15
C ASP A 242 -0.20 29.49 20.85
N LEU A 243 -1.39 30.08 21.07
CA LEU A 243 -1.60 31.51 20.92
C LEU A 243 -0.73 32.32 21.89
N VAL A 244 -0.64 31.90 23.15
CA VAL A 244 0.25 32.53 24.15
C VAL A 244 1.71 32.44 23.73
N ARG A 245 2.18 31.28 23.26
CA ARG A 245 3.56 31.11 22.76
C ARG A 245 3.85 32.06 21.60
N LYS A 246 2.94 32.14 20.64
CA LYS A 246 3.07 33.00 19.45
C LYS A 246 3.09 34.48 19.82
N LEU A 247 2.19 34.93 20.70
CA LEU A 247 2.09 36.33 21.11
C LEU A 247 3.27 36.75 22.01
N LYS A 248 3.72 35.87 22.92
CA LYS A 248 4.92 36.13 23.73
C LYS A 248 6.20 36.21 22.90
N ALA A 249 6.31 35.42 21.83
CA ALA A 249 7.46 35.48 20.93
C ALA A 249 7.51 36.79 20.12
N GLN A 250 6.35 37.42 19.87
CA GLN A 250 6.26 38.71 19.18
C GLN A 250 6.51 39.89 20.11
N ASP A 251 5.77 39.97 21.22
CA ASP A 251 5.99 40.96 22.29
C ASP A 251 5.51 40.40 23.64
N PRO A 252 6.43 40.08 24.57
CA PRO A 252 6.11 39.52 25.88
C PRO A 252 5.25 40.42 26.76
N LYS A 253 5.26 41.74 26.55
CA LYS A 253 4.59 42.73 27.41
C LYS A 253 3.34 43.34 26.79
N SER A 254 2.98 42.95 25.56
CA SER A 254 1.79 43.48 24.89
C SER A 254 0.50 43.19 25.66
N LYS A 255 -0.50 44.09 25.51
CA LYS A 255 -1.84 43.91 26.10
C LYS A 255 -2.51 42.61 25.60
N ALA A 256 -2.21 42.20 24.37
CA ALA A 256 -2.72 40.97 23.77
C ALA A 256 -2.08 39.71 24.40
N SER A 257 -0.77 39.72 24.65
CA SER A 257 -0.05 38.63 25.32
C SER A 257 -0.56 38.43 26.75
N ARG A 258 -0.76 39.51 27.50
CA ARG A 258 -1.31 39.44 28.86
C ARG A 258 -2.74 38.88 28.89
N LYS A 259 -3.60 39.35 27.98
CA LYS A 259 -4.97 38.85 27.86
C LYS A 259 -4.99 37.36 27.53
N ALA A 260 -4.20 36.92 26.55
CA ALA A 260 -4.15 35.51 26.16
C ALA A 260 -3.63 34.59 27.28
N ILE A 261 -2.70 35.07 28.13
CA ILE A 261 -2.22 34.34 29.31
C ILE A 261 -3.33 34.21 30.36
N THR A 262 -4.09 35.28 30.61
CA THR A 262 -5.24 35.24 31.53
C THR A 262 -6.28 34.24 31.06
N ASP A 263 -6.66 34.28 29.78
CA ASP A 263 -7.63 33.35 29.20
C ASP A 263 -7.16 31.88 29.29
N LEU A 264 -5.85 31.64 29.13
CA LEU A 264 -5.26 30.29 29.29
C LEU A 264 -5.33 29.79 30.74
N LEU A 265 -5.10 30.68 31.72
CA LEU A 265 -5.18 30.33 33.14
C LEU A 265 -6.62 30.04 33.56
N GLU A 266 -7.59 30.80 33.05
CA GLU A 266 -9.02 30.55 33.28
C GLU A 266 -9.46 29.20 32.69
N LEU A 267 -9.06 28.87 31.47
CA LEU A 267 -9.36 27.57 30.86
C LEU A 267 -8.75 26.40 31.64
N LYS A 268 -7.51 26.54 32.13
CA LYS A 268 -6.88 25.51 32.98
C LYS A 268 -7.57 25.38 34.34
N LYS A 269 -8.06 26.48 34.92
CA LYS A 269 -8.84 26.47 36.15
C LYS A 269 -10.17 25.75 35.96
N LEU A 270 -10.92 26.10 34.91
CA LEU A 270 -12.18 25.42 34.56
C LEU A 270 -11.98 23.92 34.30
N PHE A 271 -10.85 23.54 33.67
CA PHE A 271 -10.50 22.14 33.49
C PHE A 271 -10.23 21.44 34.83
N LYS A 272 -9.50 22.08 35.76
CA LYS A 272 -9.26 21.54 37.10
C LYS A 272 -10.54 21.41 37.92
N ASP A 273 -11.42 22.41 37.84
CA ASP A 273 -12.69 22.45 38.58
C ASP A 273 -13.66 21.36 38.08
N ILE A 274 -13.64 21.03 36.79
CA ILE A 274 -14.51 19.99 36.20
C ILE A 274 -13.93 18.58 36.32
N THR A 275 -12.61 18.42 36.14
CA THR A 275 -11.98 17.09 36.07
C THR A 275 -11.30 16.65 37.38
N GLY A 276 -11.12 17.57 38.32
CA GLY A 276 -10.37 17.35 39.56
C GLY A 276 -8.86 17.19 39.37
N ARG A 277 -8.33 17.37 38.15
CA ARG A 277 -6.92 17.17 37.79
C ARG A 277 -6.31 18.40 37.14
N GLU A 278 -5.02 18.64 37.37
CA GLU A 278 -4.30 19.68 36.66
C GLU A 278 -4.00 19.27 35.22
N TYR A 279 -4.10 20.23 34.30
CA TYR A 279 -3.79 19.99 32.90
C TYR A 279 -2.28 19.82 32.69
N VAL A 280 -1.86 18.64 32.18
CA VAL A 280 -0.48 18.33 31.80
C VAL A 280 -0.37 18.30 30.26
N PRO A 281 0.52 19.10 29.64
CA PRO A 281 0.73 19.05 28.19
C PRO A 281 1.42 17.75 27.75
N GLU A 282 0.96 17.13 26.65
CA GLU A 282 1.46 15.83 26.14
C GLU A 282 2.87 15.85 25.52
N ASN A 283 3.64 16.94 25.62
CA ASN A 283 4.95 17.08 24.93
C ASN A 283 6.06 17.74 25.80
N GLU A 284 6.30 17.25 27.02
CA GLU A 284 7.59 17.49 27.71
C GLU A 284 8.15 16.22 28.36
N THR A 285 9.25 15.73 27.79
CA THR A 285 10.19 14.79 28.42
C THR A 285 11.02 15.53 29.47
N VAL A 286 11.03 15.03 30.71
CA VAL A 286 11.93 15.50 31.77
C VAL A 286 13.38 15.17 31.40
N PRO A 287 14.31 16.15 31.34
CA PRO A 287 15.74 15.87 31.21
C PRO A 287 16.33 15.60 32.60
N ASP A 288 16.88 14.41 32.78
CA ASP A 288 17.68 14.03 33.95
C ASP A 288 19.01 14.81 33.97
N GLY A 289 19.41 15.25 35.15
CA GLY A 289 20.46 16.23 35.38
C GLY A 289 21.87 15.70 35.13
N ARG A 290 22.64 16.40 34.28
CA ARG A 290 24.10 16.34 34.31
C ARG A 290 24.66 17.45 35.20
N LYS A 291 25.35 17.04 36.26
CA LYS A 291 26.23 17.88 37.08
C LYS A 291 27.29 18.58 36.23
N LYS A 292 27.55 19.86 36.51
CA LYS A 292 28.91 20.43 36.50
C LYS A 292 29.07 21.42 37.64
N GLU A 293 30.31 21.42 38.10
CA GLU A 293 30.84 21.90 39.38
C GLU A 293 30.64 23.39 39.62
N ASP A 294 30.47 23.75 40.89
CA ASP A 294 31.08 24.98 41.39
C ASP A 294 31.73 24.74 42.76
N LYS A 295 32.95 25.25 42.92
CA LYS A 295 33.80 25.12 44.11
C LYS A 295 33.45 26.21 45.11
N GLY A 296 33.41 25.89 46.40
CA GLY A 296 33.43 26.94 47.44
C GLY A 296 33.08 26.50 48.86
N GLU A 297 34.10 26.00 49.56
CA GLU A 297 34.36 26.07 51.02
C GLU A 297 33.38 25.54 52.10
N LYS A 298 33.92 24.53 52.82
CA LYS A 298 34.06 24.35 54.28
C LYS A 298 32.85 24.61 55.19
N ARG A 299 32.40 23.54 55.86
CA ARG A 299 32.64 23.31 57.31
C ARG A 299 32.19 21.91 57.78
N SER A 300 33.19 21.13 58.22
CA SER A 300 33.29 20.33 59.45
C SER A 300 32.10 19.55 60.04
N GLN A 301 32.41 18.27 60.37
CA GLN A 301 32.02 17.50 61.56
C GLN A 301 30.55 17.03 61.62
N GLN A 302 30.13 15.92 62.24
CA GLN A 302 30.73 14.77 62.93
C GLN A 302 29.57 13.74 63.00
N SER A 303 29.79 12.47 62.65
CA SER A 303 29.82 11.31 63.55
C SER A 303 28.55 10.92 64.32
N GLY A 304 28.22 9.62 64.23
CA GLY A 304 27.46 8.84 65.22
C GLY A 304 25.94 8.86 64.99
N SER A 305 25.17 7.82 65.31
CA SER A 305 25.40 6.46 65.79
C SER A 305 24.00 5.84 65.94
N SER A 306 23.87 4.52 65.80
CA SER A 306 22.94 3.58 66.48
C SER A 306 21.50 4.03 66.84
N THR A 307 20.42 3.24 66.70
CA THR A 307 20.23 1.91 67.28
C THR A 307 18.83 1.38 66.89
N SER A 308 18.76 0.09 66.56
CA SER A 308 17.77 -0.96 66.87
C SER A 308 16.29 -0.70 67.23
N ARG A 309 15.45 -1.64 66.71
CA ARG A 309 14.33 -2.40 67.37
C ARG A 309 13.05 -1.59 67.70
N GLN A 310 11.81 -2.06 67.65
CA GLN A 310 11.12 -3.37 67.70
C GLN A 310 9.67 -3.12 67.20
N GLN A 311 9.06 -3.94 66.34
CA GLN A 311 8.12 -5.04 66.66
C GLN A 311 6.90 -4.72 67.56
N SER A 312 5.68 -4.86 67.00
CA SER A 312 4.45 -5.47 67.59
C SER A 312 3.27 -5.16 66.64
N SER A 313 2.70 -6.12 65.89
CA SER A 313 1.66 -7.11 66.24
C SER A 313 0.27 -6.54 66.60
N SER A 314 -0.73 -6.75 65.75
CA SER A 314 -2.07 -7.24 66.16
C SER A 314 -2.95 -7.61 64.96
N ASN A 315 -3.65 -8.74 65.14
CA ASN A 315 -4.64 -9.37 64.26
C ASN A 315 -5.92 -8.53 64.10
N ALA A 316 -6.58 -8.62 62.94
CA ALA A 316 -8.03 -8.88 62.84
C ALA A 316 -8.48 -9.02 61.38
N GLU A 317 -9.27 -10.05 61.12
CA GLU A 317 -9.92 -10.42 59.86
C GLU A 317 -10.86 -9.33 59.33
N LYS A 318 -10.96 -9.21 57.98
CA LYS A 318 -12.13 -8.64 57.28
C LYS A 318 -12.20 -9.08 55.82
N ILE A 319 -13.09 -10.05 55.58
CA ILE A 319 -14.16 -10.11 54.57
C ILE A 319 -13.83 -9.56 53.15
N HIS A 320 -13.93 -10.47 52.18
CA HIS A 320 -13.94 -10.27 50.73
C HIS A 320 -14.83 -9.10 50.25
N ARG A 321 -14.24 -8.23 49.42
CA ARG A 321 -14.92 -7.46 48.35
C ARG A 321 -14.12 -7.58 47.06
N PRO A 322 -14.77 -7.58 45.89
CA PRO A 322 -14.15 -7.93 44.61
C PRO A 322 -13.15 -6.86 44.20
N VAL A 323 -11.96 -7.29 43.80
CA VAL A 323 -10.88 -6.43 43.29
C VAL A 323 -11.31 -5.87 41.94
N SER A 324 -11.58 -4.57 41.93
CA SER A 324 -11.64 -3.77 40.71
C SER A 324 -10.29 -3.85 39.99
N ASP A 325 -10.38 -4.07 38.68
CA ASP A 325 -9.31 -4.17 37.69
C ASP A 325 -8.18 -3.13 37.94
N GLU A 326 -7.15 -3.54 38.68
CA GLU A 326 -5.94 -2.74 38.84
C GLU A 326 -5.18 -2.77 37.52
N THR A 327 -5.10 -1.60 36.91
CA THR A 327 -4.37 -1.30 35.68
C THR A 327 -2.94 -1.83 35.80
N LYS A 328 -2.67 -2.98 35.17
CA LYS A 328 -1.31 -3.51 35.02
C LYS A 328 -0.45 -2.40 34.44
N LYS A 329 0.61 -1.99 35.17
CA LYS A 329 1.68 -1.14 34.65
C LYS A 329 2.25 -1.81 33.39
N GLN A 330 1.75 -1.41 32.23
CA GLN A 330 2.19 -1.90 30.94
C GLN A 330 3.62 -1.38 30.73
N SER A 331 4.60 -2.28 30.72
CA SER A 331 5.97 -1.88 30.43
C SER A 331 6.04 -1.30 29.02
N ARG A 332 6.75 -0.17 28.84
CA ARG A 332 7.01 0.50 27.54
C ARG A 332 7.60 -0.39 26.42
N LEU A 333 7.97 -1.64 26.75
CA LEU A 333 8.45 -2.65 25.82
C LEU A 333 7.35 -3.27 24.96
N GLY A 334 6.12 -3.35 25.46
CA GLY A 334 4.97 -3.85 24.69
C GLY A 334 4.44 -2.81 23.70
N LEU A 335 3.49 -3.23 22.85
CA LEU A 335 2.75 -2.28 22.01
C LEU A 335 1.81 -1.44 22.87
N GLU A 336 1.70 -0.15 22.52
CA GLU A 336 0.82 0.81 23.20
C GLU A 336 -0.49 1.00 22.42
N ALA A 337 -0.42 0.97 21.08
CA ALA A 337 -1.60 1.00 20.22
C ALA A 337 -2.16 -0.41 20.00
N LYS A 338 -3.50 -0.51 20.00
CA LYS A 338 -4.19 -1.71 19.55
C LYS A 338 -4.45 -1.66 18.06
N LYS A 339 -4.32 -2.81 17.41
CA LYS A 339 -4.52 -3.02 15.98
C LYS A 339 -5.89 -2.53 15.51
N GLU A 340 -6.94 -2.81 16.29
CA GLU A 340 -8.33 -2.51 15.93
C GLU A 340 -8.71 -1.03 16.17
N GLU A 341 -7.97 -0.33 17.05
CA GLU A 341 -8.26 1.05 17.45
C GLU A 341 -7.45 2.07 16.64
N ASN A 342 -6.18 1.76 16.36
CA ASN A 342 -5.29 2.62 15.58
C ASN A 342 -4.32 1.77 14.76
N THR A 343 -4.79 1.30 13.61
CA THR A 343 -4.03 0.42 12.71
C THR A 343 -2.68 1.01 12.30
N ALA A 344 -2.63 2.32 12.03
CA ALA A 344 -1.42 2.99 11.55
C ALA A 344 -0.32 3.06 12.62
N ASP A 345 -0.66 3.48 13.84
CA ASP A 345 0.31 3.54 14.94
C ASP A 345 0.71 2.14 15.40
N TRP A 346 -0.25 1.21 15.47
CA TRP A 346 0.03 -0.20 15.75
C TRP A 346 1.04 -0.77 14.75
N TYR A 347 0.83 -0.56 13.43
CA TYR A 347 1.73 -1.05 12.40
C TYR A 347 3.15 -0.48 12.57
N SER A 348 3.25 0.83 12.81
CA SER A 348 4.53 1.52 13.08
C SER A 348 5.25 0.92 14.31
N GLN A 349 4.53 0.72 15.41
CA GLN A 349 5.10 0.13 16.62
C GLN A 349 5.55 -1.31 16.40
N VAL A 350 4.78 -2.13 15.68
CA VAL A 350 5.13 -3.53 15.40
C VAL A 350 6.42 -3.62 14.60
N ILE A 351 6.54 -2.92 13.48
CA ILE A 351 7.71 -3.04 12.59
C ILE A 351 8.99 -2.42 13.19
N THR A 352 8.87 -1.43 14.09
CA THR A 352 10.01 -0.82 14.77
C THR A 352 10.43 -1.61 16.01
N LYS A 353 9.50 -1.91 16.94
CA LYS A 353 9.80 -2.63 18.20
C LYS A 353 10.24 -4.07 17.97
N SER A 354 9.80 -4.71 16.88
CA SER A 354 10.30 -6.03 16.48
C SER A 354 11.71 -5.99 15.84
N GLY A 355 12.19 -4.80 15.47
CA GLY A 355 13.45 -4.62 14.76
C GLY A 355 13.41 -5.08 13.30
N MET A 356 12.24 -4.97 12.63
CA MET A 356 12.11 -5.23 11.20
C MET A 356 12.67 -4.09 10.35
N ILE A 357 12.43 -2.84 10.75
CA ILE A 357 12.90 -1.68 10.01
C ILE A 357 13.58 -0.64 10.91
N GLU A 358 14.29 0.28 10.27
CA GLU A 358 14.63 1.60 10.82
C GLU A 358 14.07 2.66 9.86
N TYR A 359 13.51 3.75 10.39
CA TYR A 359 13.14 4.90 9.57
C TYR A 359 14.40 5.57 9.02
N TYR A 360 14.39 5.91 7.73
CA TYR A 360 15.50 6.60 7.08
C TYR A 360 15.23 8.10 6.99
N ASP A 361 16.29 8.89 6.83
CA ASP A 361 16.22 10.35 6.72
C ASP A 361 15.65 10.83 5.37
N VAL A 362 15.64 9.96 4.35
CA VAL A 362 14.91 10.16 3.10
C VAL A 362 13.49 9.60 3.22
N SER A 363 12.50 10.49 3.10
CA SER A 363 11.07 10.14 3.15
C SER A 363 10.71 9.05 2.14
N GLY A 364 10.03 8.01 2.63
CA GLY A 364 9.59 6.87 1.82
C GLY A 364 10.64 5.78 1.63
N CYS A 365 11.83 5.94 2.18
CA CYS A 365 12.87 4.93 2.25
C CYS A 365 13.01 4.39 3.68
N TYR A 366 13.36 3.11 3.82
CA TYR A 366 13.43 2.42 5.11
C TYR A 366 14.60 1.43 5.09
N VAL A 367 15.33 1.33 6.19
CA VAL A 367 16.38 0.31 6.33
C VAL A 367 15.71 -1.02 6.63
N LEU A 368 15.90 -2.01 5.76
CA LEU A 368 15.46 -3.38 6.01
C LEU A 368 16.48 -4.08 6.92
N ARG A 369 16.13 -4.19 8.20
CA ARG A 369 17.00 -4.85 9.19
C ARG A 369 17.02 -6.37 8.98
N PRO A 370 17.99 -7.11 9.55
CA PRO A 370 18.12 -8.56 9.35
C PRO A 370 16.83 -9.35 9.60
N TRP A 371 15.99 -8.91 10.55
CA TRP A 371 14.74 -9.58 10.86
C TRP A 371 13.72 -9.59 9.71
N SER A 372 13.61 -8.48 8.95
CA SER A 372 12.74 -8.41 7.78
C SER A 372 13.43 -8.91 6.51
N TYR A 373 14.73 -8.64 6.36
CA TYR A 373 15.48 -9.08 5.19
C TYR A 373 15.58 -10.60 5.10
N ALA A 374 15.68 -11.31 6.24
CA ALA A 374 15.66 -12.78 6.26
C ALA A 374 14.37 -13.37 5.66
N ILE A 375 13.21 -12.71 5.85
CA ILE A 375 11.94 -13.12 5.23
C ILE A 375 12.05 -13.00 3.70
N TRP A 376 12.62 -11.89 3.21
CA TRP A 376 12.85 -11.67 1.78
C TRP A 376 13.80 -12.71 1.18
N GLU A 377 14.87 -13.08 1.90
CA GLU A 377 15.81 -14.11 1.46
C GLU A 377 15.14 -15.48 1.31
N VAL A 378 14.22 -15.84 2.21
CA VAL A 378 13.44 -17.09 2.11
C VAL A 378 12.54 -17.07 0.88
N ILE A 379 11.77 -15.98 0.68
CA ILE A 379 10.91 -15.81 -0.50
C ILE A 379 11.74 -15.90 -1.78
N LYS A 380 12.86 -15.17 -1.83
CA LYS A 380 13.79 -15.16 -2.95
C LYS A 380 14.31 -16.55 -3.26
N LYS A 381 14.84 -17.26 -2.27
CA LYS A 381 15.39 -18.62 -2.45
C LYS A 381 14.31 -19.58 -2.95
N TRP A 382 13.12 -19.53 -2.37
CA TRP A 382 12.03 -20.44 -2.71
C TRP A 382 11.53 -20.23 -4.15
N PHE A 383 11.39 -18.96 -4.56
CA PHE A 383 10.89 -18.61 -5.89
C PHE A 383 11.94 -18.85 -6.97
N ASP A 384 13.21 -18.49 -6.69
CA ASP A 384 14.35 -18.70 -7.59
C ASP A 384 14.52 -20.18 -8.00
N ILE A 385 14.38 -21.11 -7.05
CA ILE A 385 14.43 -22.55 -7.32
C ILE A 385 13.33 -22.97 -8.31
N ARG A 386 12.13 -22.38 -8.23
CA ARG A 386 10.97 -22.79 -9.04
C ARG A 386 11.00 -22.21 -10.43
N ILE A 387 11.31 -20.93 -10.59
CA ILE A 387 11.44 -20.32 -11.92
C ILE A 387 12.62 -20.94 -12.70
N LYS A 388 13.70 -21.35 -12.02
CA LYS A 388 14.80 -22.10 -12.66
C LYS A 388 14.35 -23.46 -13.21
N LYS A 389 13.44 -24.16 -12.54
CA LYS A 389 12.83 -25.40 -13.06
C LYS A 389 11.99 -25.16 -14.32
N MET A 390 11.47 -23.94 -14.48
CA MET A 390 10.77 -23.50 -15.71
C MET A 390 11.72 -23.03 -16.81
N GLY A 391 13.04 -23.13 -16.61
CA GLY A 391 14.05 -22.66 -17.56
C GLY A 391 14.33 -21.16 -17.52
N VAL A 392 13.76 -20.42 -16.56
CA VAL A 392 14.05 -19.00 -16.37
C VAL A 392 15.48 -18.81 -15.86
N ARG A 393 16.20 -17.85 -16.42
CA ARG A 393 17.58 -17.54 -16.04
C ARG A 393 17.68 -16.17 -15.38
N ASN A 394 18.42 -16.08 -14.29
CA ASN A 394 18.68 -14.78 -13.68
C ASN A 394 19.68 -13.97 -14.52
N CYS A 395 19.43 -12.67 -14.61
CA CYS A 395 20.31 -11.65 -15.17
C CYS A 395 20.32 -10.41 -14.26
N TYR A 396 21.09 -9.40 -14.66
CA TYR A 396 21.06 -8.10 -14.01
C TYR A 396 21.27 -7.00 -15.04
N PHE A 397 20.28 -6.13 -15.21
CA PHE A 397 20.40 -4.93 -16.03
C PHE A 397 20.72 -3.70 -15.17
N PRO A 398 21.39 -2.68 -15.74
CA PRO A 398 21.74 -1.45 -15.04
C PRO A 398 20.52 -0.73 -14.43
N ILE A 399 20.76 -0.02 -13.32
CA ILE A 399 19.73 0.81 -12.67
C ILE A 399 19.39 2.08 -13.46
N PHE A 400 20.31 2.54 -14.30
CA PHE A 400 20.21 3.79 -15.05
C PHE A 400 19.59 3.59 -16.42
N VAL A 401 18.69 4.50 -16.80
CA VAL A 401 17.96 4.51 -18.07
C VAL A 401 18.15 5.88 -18.73
N SER A 402 18.50 5.91 -20.01
CA SER A 402 18.60 7.19 -20.72
C SER A 402 17.21 7.81 -20.92
N GLN A 403 17.14 9.14 -20.93
CA GLN A 403 15.90 9.86 -21.21
C GLN A 403 15.27 9.40 -22.53
N ALA A 404 16.07 9.25 -23.59
CA ALA A 404 15.60 8.82 -24.89
C ALA A 404 14.99 7.41 -24.88
N ALA A 405 15.52 6.48 -24.07
CA ALA A 405 14.94 5.13 -23.94
C ALA A 405 13.58 5.17 -23.23
N LEU A 406 13.46 5.98 -22.17
CA LEU A 406 12.21 6.15 -21.43
C LEU A 406 11.13 6.84 -22.28
N GLU A 407 11.51 7.83 -23.08
CA GLU A 407 10.58 8.57 -23.94
C GLU A 407 10.02 7.74 -25.11
N ARG A 408 10.66 6.63 -25.49
CA ARG A 408 10.04 5.70 -26.47
C ARG A 408 8.73 5.13 -25.96
N GLU A 409 8.59 5.00 -24.63
CA GLU A 409 7.42 4.43 -23.97
C GLU A 409 6.46 5.51 -23.44
N LYS A 410 6.53 6.74 -23.96
CA LYS A 410 5.82 7.92 -23.42
C LYS A 410 4.31 7.74 -23.23
N THR A 411 3.66 6.91 -24.06
CA THR A 411 2.22 6.59 -23.93
C THR A 411 1.91 5.68 -22.75
N HIS A 412 2.81 4.76 -22.38
CA HIS A 412 2.63 3.87 -21.22
C HIS A 412 3.26 4.42 -19.93
N ILE A 413 4.24 5.32 -20.06
CA ILE A 413 4.90 6.00 -18.93
C ILE A 413 4.18 7.30 -18.52
N ALA A 414 3.17 7.77 -19.26
CA ALA A 414 2.47 9.02 -18.95
C ALA A 414 1.98 9.10 -17.49
N ASP A 415 1.51 7.98 -16.94
CA ASP A 415 1.06 7.88 -15.54
C ASP A 415 2.21 7.83 -14.53
N PHE A 416 3.39 7.36 -14.95
CA PHE A 416 4.60 7.24 -14.12
C PHE A 416 5.57 8.41 -14.25
N ALA A 417 5.40 9.27 -15.27
CA ALA A 417 6.25 10.42 -15.54
C ALA A 417 6.57 11.28 -14.30
N PRO A 418 5.60 11.60 -13.40
CA PRO A 418 5.91 12.37 -12.20
C PRO A 418 6.68 11.56 -11.14
N GLU A 419 6.67 10.23 -11.20
CA GLU A 419 7.33 9.33 -10.24
C GLU A 419 8.79 9.01 -10.63
N VAL A 420 9.26 9.42 -11.81
CA VAL A 420 10.62 9.14 -12.29
C VAL A 420 11.64 9.99 -11.54
N ALA A 421 12.61 9.33 -10.90
CA ALA A 421 13.76 10.00 -10.29
C ALA A 421 14.88 10.21 -11.33
N TRP A 422 15.41 11.43 -11.40
CA TRP A 422 16.42 11.84 -12.37
C TRP A 422 17.76 12.17 -11.72
N VAL A 423 18.84 11.66 -12.32
CA VAL A 423 20.22 12.06 -12.05
C VAL A 423 20.61 13.14 -13.07
N THR A 424 20.87 14.34 -12.58
CA THR A 424 21.21 15.52 -13.42
C THR A 424 22.62 16.04 -13.16
N ARG A 425 23.30 15.54 -12.13
CA ARG A 425 24.64 16.00 -11.72
C ARG A 425 25.51 14.82 -11.28
N ALA A 426 26.80 14.90 -11.62
CA ALA A 426 27.85 14.04 -11.11
C ALA A 426 28.84 14.89 -10.29
N GLY A 427 28.85 14.71 -8.97
CA GLY A 427 29.57 15.61 -8.07
C GLY A 427 29.01 17.04 -8.16
N LYS A 428 29.81 17.98 -8.66
CA LYS A 428 29.39 19.38 -8.88
C LYS A 428 29.08 19.70 -10.34
N SER A 429 29.40 18.82 -11.28
CA SER A 429 29.21 19.04 -12.71
C SER A 429 27.80 18.62 -13.14
N GLU A 430 27.16 19.41 -13.99
CA GLU A 430 25.92 19.02 -14.65
C GLU A 430 26.23 18.00 -15.75
N ILE A 431 25.34 17.02 -15.90
CA ILE A 431 25.42 16.02 -16.98
C ILE A 431 24.66 16.59 -18.18
N SER A 432 25.21 16.44 -19.39
CA SER A 432 24.60 16.97 -20.62
C SER A 432 23.20 16.40 -20.87
N GLU A 433 23.00 15.12 -20.57
CA GLU A 433 21.71 14.43 -20.69
C GLU A 433 21.31 13.85 -19.33
N PRO A 434 20.13 14.23 -18.79
CA PRO A 434 19.59 13.60 -17.60
C PRO A 434 19.40 12.09 -17.78
N ILE A 435 19.71 11.34 -16.71
CA ILE A 435 19.58 9.89 -16.69
C ILE A 435 18.55 9.52 -15.62
N ALA A 436 17.57 8.70 -15.98
CA ALA A 436 16.55 8.22 -15.05
C ALA A 436 17.08 7.05 -14.20
N ILE A 437 16.61 6.95 -12.97
CA ILE A 437 16.68 5.72 -12.16
C ILE A 437 15.47 4.88 -12.55
N ARG A 438 15.66 3.59 -12.84
CA ARG A 438 14.58 2.72 -13.35
C ARG A 438 13.34 2.71 -12.42
N PRO A 439 12.15 3.05 -12.94
CA PRO A 439 10.89 2.76 -12.27
C PRO A 439 10.39 1.34 -12.59
N THR A 440 10.90 0.77 -13.68
CA THR A 440 10.66 -0.58 -14.23
C THR A 440 11.71 -0.87 -15.32
N SER A 441 11.93 -2.13 -15.73
CA SER A 441 13.04 -2.48 -16.63
C SER A 441 12.66 -2.76 -18.09
N GLU A 442 11.41 -2.61 -18.52
CA GLU A 442 10.98 -2.82 -19.92
C GLU A 442 11.87 -2.04 -20.91
N THR A 443 11.98 -0.72 -20.73
CA THR A 443 12.83 0.17 -21.57
C THR A 443 14.33 -0.10 -21.47
N VAL A 444 14.77 -0.80 -20.42
CA VAL A 444 16.18 -1.17 -20.20
C VAL A 444 16.50 -2.50 -20.89
N MET A 445 15.58 -3.47 -20.80
CA MET A 445 15.80 -4.84 -21.24
C MET A 445 15.48 -5.05 -22.71
N TYR A 446 14.36 -4.49 -23.19
CA TYR A 446 13.82 -4.80 -24.51
C TYR A 446 14.69 -4.38 -25.70
N PRO A 447 15.48 -3.29 -25.64
CA PRO A 447 16.50 -3.03 -26.66
C PRO A 447 17.55 -4.15 -26.80
N SER A 448 17.83 -4.87 -25.71
CA SER A 448 18.74 -6.03 -25.75
C SER A 448 18.03 -7.29 -26.26
N TYR A 449 16.74 -7.46 -25.93
CA TYR A 449 15.94 -8.57 -26.46
C TYR A 449 15.86 -8.51 -27.99
N ALA A 450 15.66 -7.33 -28.57
CA ALA A 450 15.65 -7.14 -30.02
C ALA A 450 16.97 -7.53 -30.70
N LYS A 451 18.09 -7.47 -29.97
CA LYS A 451 19.40 -7.91 -30.47
C LYS A 451 19.59 -9.43 -30.29
N TRP A 452 19.13 -9.98 -29.18
CA TRP A 452 19.32 -11.40 -28.85
C TRP A 452 18.35 -12.33 -29.56
N VAL A 453 17.16 -11.84 -29.90
CA VAL A 453 16.14 -12.59 -30.64
C VAL A 453 16.29 -12.25 -32.11
N GLN A 454 16.76 -13.20 -32.92
CA GLN A 454 16.85 -13.06 -34.38
C GLN A 454 16.08 -14.17 -35.10
N SER A 455 16.03 -15.38 -34.54
CA SER A 455 15.36 -16.55 -35.10
C SER A 455 14.41 -17.17 -34.08
N HIS A 456 13.42 -17.97 -34.54
CA HIS A 456 12.59 -18.79 -33.66
C HIS A 456 13.41 -19.69 -32.72
N ARG A 457 14.66 -20.02 -33.07
CA ARG A 457 15.58 -20.83 -32.26
C ARG A 457 16.08 -20.14 -31.00
N ASP A 458 16.01 -18.80 -30.97
CA ASP A 458 16.39 -17.99 -29.82
C ASP A 458 15.24 -17.90 -28.79
N LEU A 459 14.05 -18.40 -29.16
CA LEU A 459 12.85 -18.39 -28.36
C LEU A 459 12.55 -19.79 -27.79
N PRO A 460 12.01 -19.88 -26.56
CA PRO A 460 11.69 -18.77 -25.66
C PRO A 460 12.95 -18.23 -24.94
N ILE A 461 13.04 -16.91 -24.83
CA ILE A 461 13.97 -16.26 -23.89
C ILE A 461 13.19 -15.94 -22.62
N ARG A 462 13.67 -16.40 -21.47
CA ARG A 462 13.02 -16.21 -20.17
C ARG A 462 14.04 -15.72 -19.14
N LEU A 463 13.98 -14.43 -18.79
CA LEU A 463 14.92 -13.80 -17.87
C LEU A 463 14.24 -13.29 -16.61
N ASN A 464 15.00 -13.24 -15.53
CA ASN A 464 14.57 -12.72 -14.25
C ASN A 464 15.67 -11.86 -13.62
N GLN A 465 15.33 -10.80 -12.89
CA GLN A 465 16.29 -10.10 -12.05
C GLN A 465 15.72 -9.79 -10.67
N TRP A 466 16.59 -9.86 -9.66
CA TRP A 466 16.32 -9.42 -8.29
C TRP A 466 17.00 -8.09 -8.08
N CYS A 467 16.25 -7.04 -7.80
CA CYS A 467 16.80 -5.70 -7.79
C CYS A 467 15.97 -4.71 -6.97
N ASN A 468 16.47 -3.49 -6.81
CA ASN A 468 15.71 -2.37 -6.28
C ASN A 468 15.07 -1.55 -7.41
N ILE A 469 13.96 -0.91 -7.06
CA ILE A 469 13.21 0.04 -7.89
C ILE A 469 13.03 1.33 -7.13
N VAL A 470 13.06 2.44 -7.87
CA VAL A 470 12.74 3.76 -7.34
C VAL A 470 11.53 4.34 -8.07
N ARG A 471 10.46 4.61 -7.31
CA ARG A 471 9.28 5.34 -7.75
C ARG A 471 8.99 6.44 -6.75
N TRP A 472 8.98 7.68 -7.19
CA TRP A 472 8.78 8.84 -6.32
C TRP A 472 7.29 9.04 -5.98
N GLU A 473 6.73 8.05 -5.28
CA GLU A 473 5.34 7.99 -4.85
C GLU A 473 4.91 9.27 -4.13
N PHE A 474 3.83 9.88 -4.63
CA PHE A 474 3.22 11.09 -4.08
C PHE A 474 2.22 10.79 -2.97
N LYS A 475 1.65 9.58 -2.95
CA LYS A 475 0.83 9.12 -1.83
C LYS A 475 1.69 8.92 -0.59
N HIS A 476 1.08 9.00 0.58
CA HIS A 476 1.78 8.79 1.84
C HIS A 476 2.47 7.41 1.84
N PRO A 477 3.80 7.34 2.03
CA PRO A 477 4.51 6.07 2.00
C PRO A 477 4.19 5.26 3.27
N THR A 478 4.02 3.96 3.09
CA THR A 478 3.78 3.02 4.19
C THR A 478 4.83 1.92 4.09
N PRO A 479 5.64 1.67 5.14
CA PRO A 479 6.72 0.70 5.10
C PRO A 479 6.26 -0.65 4.53
N PHE A 480 7.09 -1.24 3.66
CA PHE A 480 6.81 -2.44 2.85
C PHE A 480 5.66 -2.31 1.84
N LEU A 481 4.49 -1.79 2.24
CA LEU A 481 3.29 -1.76 1.40
C LEU A 481 3.43 -0.81 0.21
N ARG A 482 3.99 0.39 0.45
CA ARG A 482 4.23 1.41 -0.56
C ARG A 482 5.42 2.27 -0.14
N THR A 483 6.59 2.00 -0.71
CA THR A 483 7.84 2.70 -0.41
C THR A 483 8.40 3.30 -1.69
N ARG A 484 9.20 4.36 -1.58
CA ARG A 484 9.80 5.01 -2.75
C ARG A 484 10.95 4.20 -3.34
N GLU A 485 11.70 3.53 -2.48
CA GLU A 485 12.61 2.46 -2.86
C GLU A 485 12.09 1.13 -2.32
N PHE A 486 11.97 0.12 -3.17
CA PHE A 486 11.59 -1.23 -2.75
C PHE A 486 12.43 -2.28 -3.46
N LEU A 487 12.61 -3.42 -2.80
CA LEU A 487 13.19 -4.60 -3.42
C LEU A 487 12.09 -5.39 -4.10
N TRP A 488 12.39 -5.88 -5.28
CA TRP A 488 11.49 -6.73 -6.02
C TRP A 488 12.23 -7.76 -6.86
N GLN A 489 11.43 -8.63 -7.42
CA GLN A 489 11.76 -9.47 -8.53
C GLN A 489 10.95 -8.99 -9.74
N GLU A 490 11.58 -8.91 -10.90
CA GLU A 490 10.90 -8.72 -12.18
C GLU A 490 11.40 -9.73 -13.21
N GLY A 491 10.46 -10.38 -13.88
CA GLY A 491 10.69 -11.41 -14.88
C GLY A 491 10.14 -10.95 -16.21
N HIS A 492 10.89 -11.20 -17.28
CA HIS A 492 10.55 -10.82 -18.63
C HIS A 492 10.82 -12.01 -19.54
N SER A 493 9.84 -12.35 -20.37
CA SER A 493 9.94 -13.47 -21.28
C SER A 493 9.45 -13.07 -22.67
N ALA A 494 10.02 -13.69 -23.71
CA ALA A 494 9.53 -13.58 -25.08
C ALA A 494 9.40 -14.97 -25.71
N PHE A 495 8.35 -15.14 -26.50
CA PHE A 495 7.88 -16.41 -27.05
C PHE A 495 7.57 -16.27 -28.54
N ALA A 496 7.65 -17.39 -29.26
CA ALA A 496 7.22 -17.43 -30.65
C ALA A 496 5.70 -17.36 -30.77
N THR A 497 4.97 -18.04 -29.87
CA THR A 497 3.51 -18.18 -29.94
C THR A 497 2.78 -17.54 -28.75
N GLU A 498 1.55 -17.08 -29.00
CA GLU A 498 0.69 -16.52 -27.96
C GLU A 498 0.33 -17.55 -26.88
N ALA A 499 0.07 -18.80 -27.29
CA ALA A 499 -0.35 -19.86 -26.38
C ALA A 499 0.73 -20.18 -25.32
N GLU A 500 2.01 -20.22 -25.72
CA GLU A 500 3.12 -20.41 -24.78
C GLU A 500 3.26 -19.23 -23.82
N ALA A 501 3.12 -18.00 -24.33
CA ALA A 501 3.16 -16.80 -23.52
C ALA A 501 2.01 -16.78 -22.50
N GLN A 502 0.77 -17.03 -22.92
CA GLN A 502 -0.37 -17.07 -22.00
C GLN A 502 -0.21 -18.18 -20.96
N LYS A 503 0.34 -19.34 -21.31
CA LYS A 503 0.60 -20.42 -20.36
C LYS A 503 1.54 -19.97 -19.25
N GLU A 504 2.67 -19.32 -19.58
CA GLU A 504 3.62 -18.84 -18.58
C GLU A 504 2.99 -17.82 -17.62
N VAL A 505 2.08 -16.96 -18.11
CA VAL A 505 1.40 -15.97 -17.26
C VAL A 505 0.68 -16.64 -16.10
N PHE A 506 -0.04 -17.73 -16.37
CA PHE A 506 -0.77 -18.49 -15.34
C PHE A 506 0.17 -19.38 -14.52
N ASP A 507 1.18 -20.00 -15.12
CA ASP A 507 2.19 -20.77 -14.38
C ASP A 507 2.88 -19.89 -13.31
N ILE A 508 3.24 -18.65 -13.65
CA ILE A 508 3.84 -17.69 -12.72
C ILE A 508 2.82 -17.21 -11.66
N LEU A 509 1.57 -16.98 -12.06
CA LEU A 509 0.50 -16.60 -11.13
C LEU A 509 0.29 -17.68 -10.06
N ASP A 510 0.34 -18.96 -10.44
CA ASP A 510 0.25 -20.09 -9.52
C ASP A 510 1.46 -20.15 -8.57
N LEU A 511 2.66 -19.83 -9.06
CA LEU A 511 3.83 -19.71 -8.17
C LEU A 511 3.68 -18.56 -7.17
N TYR A 512 3.09 -17.44 -7.56
CA TYR A 512 2.81 -16.35 -6.64
C TYR A 512 1.74 -16.71 -5.60
N GLU A 513 0.67 -17.39 -6.00
CA GLU A 513 -0.31 -17.94 -5.07
C GLU A 513 0.37 -18.89 -4.06
N GLN A 514 1.22 -19.81 -4.52
CA GLN A 514 1.97 -20.72 -3.64
C GLN A 514 2.90 -19.96 -2.67
N ILE A 515 3.51 -18.84 -3.05
CA ILE A 515 4.24 -18.00 -2.08
C ILE A 515 3.29 -17.57 -0.97
N TYR A 516 2.16 -16.96 -1.31
CA TYR A 516 1.21 -16.47 -0.32
C TYR A 516 0.64 -17.59 0.55
N VAL A 517 0.20 -18.70 -0.05
CA VAL A 517 -0.45 -19.81 0.64
C VAL A 517 0.56 -20.68 1.38
N ASP A 518 1.59 -21.17 0.68
CA ASP A 518 2.51 -22.17 1.20
C ASP A 518 3.64 -21.56 2.03
N LEU A 519 4.07 -20.32 1.79
CA LEU A 519 5.09 -19.69 2.64
C LEU A 519 4.49 -18.74 3.67
N LEU A 520 3.55 -17.91 3.25
CA LEU A 520 3.08 -16.78 4.07
C LEU A 520 1.81 -17.10 4.86
N ALA A 521 1.19 -18.27 4.66
CA ALA A 521 -0.09 -18.65 5.26
C ALA A 521 -1.20 -17.60 5.02
N ILE A 522 -1.21 -16.99 3.82
CA ILE A 522 -2.19 -15.97 3.42
C ILE A 522 -2.98 -16.50 2.23
N PRO A 523 -4.31 -16.66 2.34
CA PRO A 523 -5.15 -16.97 1.19
C PRO A 523 -5.25 -15.77 0.25
N VAL A 524 -5.22 -16.05 -1.05
CA VAL A 524 -5.39 -15.04 -2.11
C VAL A 524 -6.50 -15.44 -3.06
N ILE A 525 -7.03 -14.47 -3.79
CA ILE A 525 -7.95 -14.70 -4.92
C ILE A 525 -7.19 -14.36 -6.20
N LYS A 526 -7.02 -15.36 -7.07
CA LYS A 526 -6.46 -15.18 -8.41
C LYS A 526 -7.52 -14.60 -9.35
N GLY A 527 -7.14 -13.60 -10.13
CA GLY A 527 -8.04 -13.02 -11.12
C GLY A 527 -7.34 -12.19 -12.18
N ARG A 528 -8.11 -11.71 -13.16
CA ARG A 528 -7.67 -10.73 -14.16
C ARG A 528 -8.03 -9.32 -13.71
N LYS A 529 -7.19 -8.33 -13.92
CA LYS A 529 -7.55 -6.92 -13.72
C LYS A 529 -8.58 -6.47 -14.75
N SER A 530 -9.41 -5.48 -14.40
CA SER A 530 -10.26 -4.79 -15.36
C SER A 530 -9.40 -4.04 -16.39
N GLU A 531 -10.03 -3.57 -17.47
CA GLU A 531 -9.35 -2.73 -18.46
C GLU A 531 -8.79 -1.43 -17.87
N LYS A 532 -9.40 -0.89 -16.80
CA LYS A 532 -8.89 0.31 -16.12
C LYS A 532 -7.69 0.02 -15.22
N GLU A 533 -7.70 -1.09 -14.50
CA GLU A 533 -6.68 -1.43 -13.49
C GLU A 533 -5.57 -2.35 -14.03
N LYS A 534 -5.65 -2.81 -15.30
CA LYS A 534 -4.57 -3.57 -15.93
C LYS A 534 -3.37 -2.67 -16.21
N PHE A 535 -2.21 -3.30 -16.42
CA PHE A 535 -1.05 -2.59 -16.92
C PHE A 535 -1.31 -2.07 -18.34
N ALA A 536 -1.13 -0.75 -18.55
CA ALA A 536 -1.45 -0.09 -19.81
C ALA A 536 -0.63 -0.61 -21.01
N GLY A 537 0.57 -1.16 -20.77
CA GLY A 537 1.38 -1.81 -21.80
C GLY A 537 0.98 -3.26 -22.10
N GLY A 538 0.07 -3.86 -21.32
CA GLY A 538 -0.33 -5.26 -21.43
C GLY A 538 -1.65 -5.48 -22.17
N VAL A 539 -1.80 -6.65 -22.78
CA VAL A 539 -3.09 -7.14 -23.32
C VAL A 539 -4.03 -7.47 -22.16
N PHE A 540 -3.56 -8.26 -21.19
CA PHE A 540 -4.26 -8.49 -19.92
C PHE A 540 -3.27 -8.61 -18.77
N THR A 541 -3.76 -8.37 -17.55
CA THR A 541 -2.99 -8.50 -16.32
C THR A 541 -3.68 -9.46 -15.38
N THR A 542 -2.94 -10.41 -14.82
CA THR A 542 -3.39 -11.28 -13.74
C THR A 542 -2.78 -10.85 -12.41
N THR A 543 -3.47 -11.16 -11.31
CA THR A 543 -3.14 -10.68 -9.97
C THR A 543 -3.54 -11.70 -8.90
N CYS A 544 -2.81 -11.67 -7.78
CA CYS A 544 -3.22 -12.30 -6.52
C CYS A 544 -3.70 -11.22 -5.54
N GLU A 545 -4.98 -11.23 -5.19
CA GLU A 545 -5.57 -10.26 -4.24
C GLU A 545 -5.67 -10.87 -2.84
N ALA A 546 -5.08 -10.21 -1.84
CA ALA A 546 -5.14 -10.59 -0.43
C ALA A 546 -6.07 -9.65 0.35
N TYR A 547 -6.84 -10.17 1.29
CA TYR A 547 -7.73 -9.39 2.15
C TYR A 547 -7.08 -9.08 3.51
N VAL A 548 -7.24 -7.85 4.01
CA VAL A 548 -6.77 -7.39 5.32
C VAL A 548 -7.95 -7.23 6.28
N PRO A 549 -8.12 -8.14 7.26
CA PRO A 549 -9.31 -8.15 8.12
C PRO A 549 -9.54 -6.89 8.96
N VAL A 550 -8.48 -6.26 9.48
CA VAL A 550 -8.62 -5.16 10.44
C VAL A 550 -9.37 -3.96 9.85
N ASN A 551 -9.18 -3.67 8.57
CA ASN A 551 -9.72 -2.48 7.94
C ASN A 551 -10.48 -2.74 6.63
N GLY A 552 -10.71 -3.99 6.26
CA GLY A 552 -11.52 -4.34 5.08
C GLY A 552 -10.88 -3.97 3.75
N ARG A 553 -9.55 -3.80 3.72
CA ARG A 553 -8.84 -3.39 2.51
C ARG A 553 -8.16 -4.58 1.85
N SER A 554 -8.08 -4.54 0.53
CA SER A 554 -7.34 -5.52 -0.25
C SER A 554 -5.94 -5.03 -0.59
N ILE A 555 -5.01 -5.97 -0.68
CA ILE A 555 -3.63 -5.77 -1.11
C ILE A 555 -3.43 -6.58 -2.38
N GLN A 556 -3.05 -5.88 -3.45
CA GLN A 556 -2.52 -6.52 -4.65
C GLN A 556 -1.13 -7.08 -4.35
N GLY A 557 -1.04 -8.41 -4.29
CA GLY A 557 0.14 -9.12 -3.80
C GLY A 557 1.23 -9.32 -4.84
N ALA A 558 0.86 -9.68 -6.06
CA ALA A 558 1.77 -9.92 -7.18
C ALA A 558 1.04 -9.72 -8.52
N THR A 559 1.79 -9.54 -9.61
CA THR A 559 1.21 -9.44 -10.96
C THR A 559 1.94 -10.27 -11.99
N SER A 560 1.18 -10.79 -12.94
CA SER A 560 1.71 -11.45 -14.13
C SER A 560 0.94 -10.96 -15.36
N HIS A 561 1.66 -10.33 -16.28
CA HIS A 561 1.14 -9.59 -17.41
C HIS A 561 1.39 -10.37 -18.70
N HIS A 562 0.32 -10.53 -19.50
CA HIS A 562 0.50 -10.86 -20.90
C HIS A 562 0.64 -9.55 -21.68
N LEU A 563 1.81 -9.32 -22.26
CA LEU A 563 2.11 -8.10 -23.00
C LEU A 563 1.70 -8.18 -24.47
N GLY A 564 1.36 -9.39 -24.94
CA GLY A 564 1.11 -9.64 -26.35
C GLY A 564 2.32 -9.22 -27.18
N GLN A 565 2.05 -8.50 -28.27
CA GLN A 565 3.09 -7.96 -29.15
C GLN A 565 3.31 -6.44 -28.96
N ASN A 566 2.69 -5.80 -27.97
CA ASN A 566 2.73 -4.34 -27.79
C ASN A 566 4.17 -3.82 -27.72
N PHE A 567 4.97 -4.38 -26.82
CA PHE A 567 6.37 -4.02 -26.64
C PHE A 567 7.26 -4.53 -27.77
N SER A 568 7.01 -5.73 -28.29
CA SER A 568 7.82 -6.30 -29.36
C SER A 568 7.76 -5.45 -30.64
N ARG A 569 6.60 -4.86 -30.94
CA ARG A 569 6.44 -3.92 -32.06
C ARG A 569 7.12 -2.58 -31.75
N MET A 570 7.01 -2.09 -30.52
CA MET A 570 7.64 -0.83 -30.09
C MET A 570 9.18 -0.90 -30.11
N PHE A 571 9.76 -2.03 -29.71
CA PHE A 571 11.21 -2.23 -29.57
C PHE A 571 11.83 -3.05 -30.70
N ASP A 572 11.05 -3.39 -31.71
CA ASP A 572 11.43 -4.25 -32.84
C ASP A 572 12.03 -5.61 -32.44
N ILE A 573 11.38 -6.29 -31.50
CA ILE A 573 11.72 -7.65 -31.09
C ILE A 573 11.02 -8.61 -32.06
N SER A 574 11.64 -8.81 -33.23
CA SER A 574 11.16 -9.71 -34.26
C SER A 574 12.09 -10.92 -34.47
N TYR A 575 11.56 -12.00 -35.04
CA TYR A 575 12.29 -13.23 -35.32
C TYR A 575 11.90 -13.84 -36.67
N ASP A 576 12.81 -14.62 -37.25
CA ASP A 576 12.52 -15.42 -38.46
C ASP A 576 11.73 -16.68 -38.09
N ASP A 577 10.48 -16.74 -38.53
CA ASP A 577 9.59 -17.86 -38.27
C ASP A 577 9.98 -19.11 -39.08
N ALA A 578 9.96 -20.27 -38.44
CA ALA A 578 10.38 -21.53 -39.05
C ALA A 578 9.46 -22.02 -40.17
N GLN A 579 8.15 -21.75 -40.05
CA GLN A 579 7.13 -22.32 -40.93
C GLN A 579 6.86 -21.42 -42.12
N SER A 580 6.71 -20.13 -41.88
CA SER A 580 6.40 -19.13 -42.91
C SER A 580 7.65 -18.51 -43.54
N GLY A 581 8.81 -18.55 -42.87
CA GLY A 581 10.00 -17.82 -43.28
C GLY A 581 9.87 -16.30 -43.17
N ALA A 582 8.75 -15.79 -42.65
CA ALA A 582 8.48 -14.37 -42.50
C ALA A 582 9.00 -13.84 -41.15
N ARG A 583 9.28 -12.53 -41.11
CA ARG A 583 9.54 -11.83 -39.85
C ARG A 583 8.26 -11.74 -39.04
N GLN A 584 8.29 -12.25 -37.82
CA GLN A 584 7.19 -12.19 -36.86
C GLN A 584 7.63 -11.47 -35.58
N TYR A 585 6.69 -10.85 -34.87
CA TYR A 585 6.96 -10.20 -33.58
C TYR A 585 6.77 -11.19 -32.43
N ALA A 586 7.69 -11.17 -31.46
CA ALA A 586 7.63 -12.07 -30.31
C ALA A 586 6.47 -11.71 -29.36
N TYR A 587 5.79 -12.71 -28.82
CA TYR A 587 4.82 -12.51 -27.74
C TYR A 587 5.57 -12.39 -26.42
N GLN A 588 5.25 -11.38 -25.61
CA GLN A 588 5.99 -11.10 -24.38
C GLN A 588 5.12 -11.20 -23.13
N ASN A 589 5.79 -11.47 -22.01
CA ASN A 589 5.22 -11.36 -20.67
C ASN A 589 6.16 -10.56 -19.76
N SER A 590 5.58 -9.92 -18.75
CA SER A 590 6.32 -9.45 -17.58
C SER A 590 5.60 -9.82 -16.29
N TRP A 591 6.33 -10.03 -15.21
CA TRP A 591 5.75 -10.44 -13.92
C TRP A 591 6.61 -9.99 -12.75
N GLY A 592 5.98 -9.59 -11.64
CA GLY A 592 6.70 -9.05 -10.51
C GLY A 592 6.07 -9.30 -9.13
N LEU A 593 6.97 -9.38 -8.15
CA LEU A 593 6.68 -9.54 -6.71
C LEU A 593 7.64 -8.68 -5.91
N SER A 594 7.15 -7.96 -4.90
CA SER A 594 7.97 -7.06 -4.08
C SER A 594 7.93 -7.39 -2.59
N THR A 595 8.72 -6.63 -1.82
CA THR A 595 8.70 -6.65 -0.35
C THR A 595 7.36 -6.25 0.28
N ARG A 596 6.36 -5.83 -0.51
CA ARG A 596 4.96 -5.71 -0.08
C ARG A 596 4.42 -6.99 0.57
N THR A 597 4.91 -8.15 0.14
CA THR A 597 4.67 -9.45 0.79
C THR A 597 4.93 -9.42 2.30
N ILE A 598 6.01 -8.76 2.73
CA ILE A 598 6.37 -8.62 4.15
C ILE A 598 5.36 -7.73 4.88
N GLY A 599 4.95 -6.62 4.26
CA GLY A 599 3.89 -5.77 4.82
C GLY A 599 2.55 -6.51 4.97
N ALA A 600 2.23 -7.39 4.02
CA ALA A 600 1.03 -8.24 4.10
C ALA A 600 1.10 -9.21 5.30
N ILE A 601 2.25 -9.84 5.59
CA ILE A 601 2.44 -10.68 6.78
C ILE A 601 2.12 -9.89 8.04
N VAL A 602 2.69 -8.70 8.18
CA VAL A 602 2.50 -7.85 9.36
C VAL A 602 1.03 -7.48 9.50
N MET A 603 0.41 -6.94 8.46
CA MET A 603 -0.98 -6.47 8.49
C MET A 603 -1.99 -7.59 8.76
N ILE A 604 -1.78 -8.77 8.19
CA ILE A 604 -2.74 -9.88 8.26
C ILE A 604 -2.57 -10.67 9.55
N HIS A 605 -1.34 -11.09 9.87
CA HIS A 605 -1.09 -12.00 10.99
C HIS A 605 -0.80 -11.32 12.33
N GLY A 606 -0.23 -10.10 12.31
CA GLY A 606 0.17 -9.40 13.53
C GLY A 606 -1.00 -9.18 14.49
N ASP A 607 -0.70 -9.09 15.79
CA ASP A 607 -1.68 -8.89 16.86
C ASP A 607 -1.23 -7.80 17.86
N ASN A 608 -1.97 -7.65 18.96
CA ASN A 608 -1.68 -6.67 20.00
C ASN A 608 -0.46 -7.00 20.87
N ALA A 609 0.15 -8.18 20.70
CA ALA A 609 1.43 -8.54 21.31
C ALA A 609 2.63 -8.32 20.36
N GLY A 610 2.41 -8.14 19.05
CA GLY A 610 3.46 -7.87 18.08
C GLY A 610 3.33 -8.62 16.78
N LEU A 611 4.47 -8.97 16.20
CA LEU A 611 4.53 -9.82 15.02
C LEU A 611 4.02 -11.23 15.33
N VAL A 612 3.44 -11.87 14.32
CA VAL A 612 3.15 -13.29 14.28
C VAL A 612 3.67 -13.81 12.94
N LEU A 613 4.81 -14.51 12.96
CA LEU A 613 5.47 -14.94 11.73
C LEU A 613 5.04 -16.35 11.33
N PRO A 614 4.69 -16.59 10.05
CA PRO A 614 4.54 -17.94 9.53
C PRO A 614 5.85 -18.72 9.71
N PRO A 615 5.81 -19.96 10.25
CA PRO A 615 7.00 -20.75 10.55
C PRO A 615 7.98 -20.95 9.39
N ARG A 616 7.48 -20.94 8.16
CA ARG A 616 8.29 -21.18 6.96
C ARG A 616 9.18 -19.99 6.58
N VAL A 617 8.83 -18.78 7.02
CA VAL A 617 9.62 -17.55 6.76
C VAL A 617 10.26 -16.94 8.00
N ALA A 618 9.91 -17.41 9.21
CA ALA A 618 10.53 -16.93 10.45
C ALA A 618 12.03 -17.24 10.49
N SER A 619 12.89 -16.26 10.75
CA SER A 619 14.35 -16.47 10.88
C SER A 619 14.69 -17.41 12.04
N ILE A 620 13.98 -17.25 13.16
CA ILE A 620 14.00 -18.16 14.31
C ILE A 620 12.61 -18.78 14.43
N GLN A 621 12.54 -20.10 14.39
CA GLN A 621 11.32 -20.89 14.56
C GLN A 621 11.08 -21.24 16.05
N VAL A 622 12.16 -21.59 16.76
CA VAL A 622 12.10 -21.98 18.18
C VAL A 622 13.13 -21.16 18.97
N ILE A 623 12.67 -20.44 20.00
CA ILE A 623 13.56 -19.77 20.96
C ILE A 623 13.57 -20.51 22.30
N VAL A 624 14.72 -20.98 22.73
CA VAL A 624 14.89 -21.73 23.99
C VAL A 624 15.32 -20.78 25.10
N ILE A 625 14.56 -20.75 26.20
CA ILE A 625 14.75 -19.81 27.31
C ILE A 625 14.89 -20.58 28.63
N PRO A 626 16.04 -20.47 29.32
CA PRO A 626 16.17 -20.96 30.68
C PRO A 626 15.30 -20.12 31.63
N VAL A 627 14.47 -20.78 32.43
CA VAL A 627 13.56 -20.15 33.41
C VAL A 627 13.82 -20.65 34.82
N GLY A 628 13.38 -19.89 35.83
CA GLY A 628 13.49 -20.31 37.22
C GLY A 628 14.90 -20.26 37.82
N MET A 629 15.85 -19.56 37.16
CA MET A 629 17.18 -19.31 37.72
C MET A 629 17.08 -18.29 38.86
N THR A 630 17.26 -18.73 40.10
CA THR A 630 17.28 -17.85 41.27
C THR A 630 18.72 -17.51 41.69
N ALA A 631 18.90 -16.40 42.40
CA ALA A 631 20.20 -16.06 43.01
C ALA A 631 20.67 -17.14 44.00
N GLN A 632 19.74 -17.92 44.56
CA GLN A 632 19.98 -19.00 45.52
C GLN A 632 20.31 -20.36 44.89
N MET A 633 20.17 -20.52 43.56
CA MET A 633 20.59 -21.76 42.89
C MET A 633 22.11 -21.92 42.95
N SER A 634 22.56 -23.15 43.21
CA SER A 634 23.98 -23.52 43.16
C SER A 634 24.55 -23.29 41.76
N GLY A 635 25.84 -22.94 41.66
CA GLY A 635 26.52 -22.78 40.36
C GLY A 635 26.42 -24.04 39.50
N SER A 636 26.59 -25.21 40.12
CA SER A 636 26.47 -26.51 39.45
C SER A 636 25.09 -26.74 38.82
N ASP A 637 24.00 -26.36 39.48
CA ASP A 637 22.66 -26.57 38.92
C ASP A 637 22.34 -25.57 37.80
N LYS A 638 22.91 -24.36 37.85
CA LYS A 638 22.85 -23.42 36.72
C LYS A 638 23.58 -23.98 35.51
N ASP A 639 24.78 -24.52 35.71
CA ASP A 639 25.58 -25.11 34.62
C ASP A 639 24.88 -26.32 33.99
N LYS A 640 24.25 -27.18 34.80
CA LYS A 640 23.43 -28.30 34.29
C LYS A 640 22.26 -27.81 33.44
N LEU A 641 21.55 -26.77 33.89
CA LEU A 641 20.43 -26.19 33.14
C LEU A 641 20.89 -25.61 31.80
N ILE A 642 21.96 -24.82 31.81
CA ILE A 642 22.51 -24.21 30.58
C ILE A 642 23.04 -25.28 29.63
N THR A 643 23.69 -26.33 30.15
CA THR A 643 24.13 -27.47 29.35
C THR A 643 22.94 -28.13 28.65
N LYS A 644 21.85 -28.40 29.38
CA LYS A 644 20.65 -28.99 28.78
C LYS A 644 20.00 -28.07 27.75
N VAL A 645 19.95 -26.76 27.99
CA VAL A 645 19.46 -25.77 27.01
C VAL A 645 20.28 -25.84 25.71
N ASN A 646 21.60 -25.94 25.82
CA ASN A 646 22.48 -26.05 24.65
C ASN A 646 22.25 -27.37 23.88
N GLU A 647 22.08 -28.47 24.61
CA GLU A 647 21.74 -29.77 24.01
C GLU A 647 20.42 -29.70 23.25
N VAL A 648 19.38 -29.09 23.85
CA VAL A 648 18.07 -28.92 23.20
C VAL A 648 18.14 -28.10 21.93
N VAL A 649 18.88 -26.98 21.94
CA VAL A 649 19.09 -26.20 20.71
C VAL A 649 19.83 -27.02 19.66
N SER A 650 20.86 -27.76 20.05
CA SER A 650 21.67 -28.57 19.12
C SER A 650 20.80 -29.64 18.44
N MET A 651 20.00 -30.38 19.21
CA MET A 651 19.06 -31.37 18.69
C MET A 651 18.06 -30.78 17.67
N LEU A 652 17.57 -29.56 17.90
CA LEU A 652 16.66 -28.89 16.96
C LEU A 652 17.38 -28.46 15.68
N VAL A 653 18.58 -27.88 15.80
CA VAL A 653 19.36 -27.35 14.67
C VAL A 653 19.88 -28.46 13.77
N GLU A 654 20.37 -29.58 14.35
CA GLU A 654 20.84 -30.76 13.61
C GLU A 654 19.74 -31.32 12.69
N GLU A 655 18.48 -31.16 13.10
CA GLU A 655 17.29 -31.63 12.40
C GLU A 655 16.67 -30.57 11.47
N GLY A 656 17.38 -29.46 11.24
CA GLY A 656 17.03 -28.40 10.31
C GLY A 656 16.02 -27.36 10.85
N ILE A 657 15.68 -27.42 12.14
CA ILE A 657 14.81 -26.42 12.79
C ILE A 657 15.67 -25.21 13.15
N ARG A 658 15.24 -24.02 12.73
CA ARG A 658 15.94 -22.76 13.05
C ARG A 658 15.72 -22.40 14.51
N ALA A 659 16.60 -22.84 15.39
CA ALA A 659 16.48 -22.65 16.83
C ALA A 659 17.65 -21.84 17.40
N GLU A 660 17.36 -21.01 18.39
CA GLU A 660 18.35 -20.24 19.15
C GLU A 660 18.06 -20.33 20.65
N LYS A 661 19.01 -19.89 21.50
CA LYS A 661 18.80 -19.72 22.94
C LYS A 661 18.89 -18.26 23.38
N ASP A 662 18.15 -17.90 24.41
CA ASP A 662 18.29 -16.62 25.11
C ASP A 662 18.75 -16.83 26.57
N SER A 663 20.07 -16.96 26.74
CA SER A 663 20.71 -17.15 28.04
C SER A 663 21.12 -15.86 28.75
N ARG A 664 20.71 -14.68 28.26
CA ARG A 664 21.08 -13.38 28.85
C ARG A 664 20.65 -13.30 30.32
N ASP A 665 21.57 -13.06 31.24
CA ASP A 665 21.32 -13.04 32.69
C ASP A 665 20.79 -11.69 33.20
N ASN A 666 21.08 -10.61 32.47
CA ASN A 666 20.65 -9.25 32.76
C ASN A 666 19.15 -8.97 32.50
N TYR A 667 18.40 -9.95 31.99
CA TYR A 667 16.96 -9.82 31.71
C TYR A 667 16.15 -10.92 32.40
N SER A 668 15.00 -10.53 32.97
CA SER A 668 14.07 -11.49 33.56
C SER A 668 13.42 -12.37 32.47
N PRO A 669 12.97 -13.60 32.80
CA PRO A 669 12.26 -14.44 31.86
C PRO A 669 11.04 -13.74 31.22
N GLY A 670 10.25 -13.01 32.01
CA GLY A 670 9.09 -12.27 31.50
C GLY A 670 9.47 -11.19 30.48
N TRP A 671 10.62 -10.53 30.66
CA TRP A 671 11.14 -9.58 29.66
C TRP A 671 11.49 -10.31 28.35
N LYS A 672 12.16 -11.46 28.43
CA LYS A 672 12.53 -12.26 27.26
C LYS A 672 11.30 -12.80 26.54
N PHE A 673 10.27 -13.21 27.27
CA PHE A 673 9.01 -13.68 26.69
C PHE A 673 8.39 -12.61 25.80
N ASN A 674 8.21 -11.39 26.35
CA ASN A 674 7.70 -10.26 25.59
C ASN A 674 8.60 -9.91 24.41
N HIS A 675 9.93 -9.87 24.61
CA HIS A 675 10.89 -9.57 23.54
C HIS A 675 10.71 -10.49 22.32
N TRP A 676 10.62 -11.80 22.53
CA TRP A 676 10.47 -12.76 21.44
C TRP A 676 9.03 -12.89 20.91
N GLU A 677 8.03 -12.57 21.74
CA GLU A 677 6.63 -12.43 21.30
C GLU A 677 6.45 -11.24 20.36
N VAL A 678 7.01 -10.08 20.70
CA VAL A 678 6.99 -8.87 19.84
C VAL A 678 7.67 -9.15 18.49
N LYS A 679 8.75 -9.94 18.51
CA LYS A 679 9.49 -10.36 17.31
C LYS A 679 8.81 -11.49 16.53
N GLY A 680 7.78 -12.11 17.08
CA GLY A 680 6.93 -13.09 16.40
C GLY A 680 7.56 -14.46 16.20
N VAL A 681 8.47 -14.89 17.09
CA VAL A 681 9.02 -16.26 17.04
C VAL A 681 7.89 -17.27 17.24
N PRO A 682 7.67 -18.24 16.32
CA PRO A 682 6.53 -19.15 16.37
C PRO A 682 6.40 -19.98 17.64
N ILE A 683 7.51 -20.52 18.15
CA ILE A 683 7.55 -21.39 19.33
C ILE A 683 8.57 -20.84 20.33
N ARG A 684 8.15 -20.70 21.58
CA ARG A 684 9.06 -20.50 22.72
C ARG A 684 9.17 -21.79 23.52
N ALA A 685 10.38 -22.26 23.77
CA ALA A 685 10.67 -23.41 24.61
C ALA A 685 11.21 -22.93 25.96
N GLU A 686 10.48 -23.19 27.04
CA GLU A 686 10.84 -22.83 28.42
C GLU A 686 11.45 -24.07 29.11
N ILE A 687 12.65 -23.93 29.67
CA ILE A 687 13.33 -25.00 30.42
C ILE A 687 13.72 -24.48 31.80
N GLY A 688 13.11 -25.03 32.85
CA GLY A 688 13.47 -24.72 34.24
C GLY A 688 13.91 -25.95 35.05
N PRO A 689 14.35 -25.76 36.30
CA PRO A 689 14.75 -26.89 37.17
C PRO A 689 13.66 -27.94 37.36
N LYS A 690 12.38 -27.53 37.41
CA LYS A 690 11.23 -28.43 37.52
C LYS A 690 11.02 -29.27 36.26
N ASP A 691 11.26 -28.69 35.10
CA ASP A 691 11.13 -29.36 33.81
C ASP A 691 12.30 -30.33 33.58
N LEU A 692 13.50 -29.93 34.00
CA LEU A 692 14.68 -30.79 33.99
C LEU A 692 14.49 -32.02 34.88
N ALA A 693 13.93 -31.86 36.08
CA ALA A 693 13.60 -32.97 36.97
C ALA A 693 12.57 -33.95 36.38
N LYS A 694 11.71 -33.47 35.47
CA LYS A 694 10.71 -34.26 34.75
C LYS A 694 11.17 -34.69 33.35
N SER A 695 12.40 -34.36 32.95
CA SER A 695 12.93 -34.59 31.60
C SER A 695 12.02 -34.07 30.48
N GLN A 696 11.44 -32.88 30.67
CA GLN A 696 10.50 -32.26 29.73
C GLN A 696 10.91 -30.81 29.39
N VAL A 697 10.25 -30.24 28.38
CA VAL A 697 10.31 -28.83 27.97
C VAL A 697 8.88 -28.32 27.84
N MET A 698 8.64 -27.07 28.24
CA MET A 698 7.35 -26.41 28.03
C MET A 698 7.40 -25.60 26.73
N LEU A 699 6.64 -26.00 25.72
CA LEU A 699 6.47 -25.24 24.48
C LEU A 699 5.30 -24.27 24.63
N VAL A 700 5.49 -23.04 24.15
CA VAL A 700 4.45 -22.00 24.08
C VAL A 700 4.32 -21.52 22.64
N ILE A 701 3.11 -21.57 22.11
CA ILE A 701 2.81 -21.27 20.70
C ILE A 701 2.42 -19.80 20.55
N ARG A 702 3.07 -19.07 19.64
CA ARG A 702 2.93 -17.61 19.53
C ARG A 702 1.55 -17.13 19.09
N HIS A 703 0.92 -17.78 18.11
CA HIS A 703 -0.34 -17.28 17.53
C HIS A 703 -1.57 -17.59 18.40
N SER A 704 -1.50 -18.61 19.27
CA SER A 704 -2.61 -19.06 20.12
C SER A 704 -2.38 -18.83 21.62
N GLY A 705 -1.12 -18.75 22.06
CA GLY A 705 -0.74 -18.71 23.48
C GLY A 705 -0.82 -20.08 24.18
N GLU A 706 -1.15 -21.15 23.44
CA GLU A 706 -1.27 -22.50 23.99
C GLU A 706 0.08 -23.00 24.52
N ARG A 707 0.02 -23.76 25.62
CA ARG A 707 1.17 -24.33 26.32
C ARG A 707 1.13 -25.86 26.26
N LYS A 708 2.23 -26.48 25.87
CA LYS A 708 2.36 -27.95 25.75
C LYS A 708 3.64 -28.43 26.42
N ALA A 709 3.50 -29.29 27.43
CA ALA A 709 4.64 -29.99 28.02
C ALA A 709 5.03 -31.16 27.11
N VAL A 710 6.32 -31.26 26.76
CA VAL A 710 6.83 -32.26 25.82
C VAL A 710 8.08 -32.91 26.40
N PRO A 711 8.20 -34.25 26.41
CA PRO A 711 9.43 -34.94 26.78
C PRO A 711 10.61 -34.46 25.93
N ILE A 712 11.80 -34.27 26.53
CA ILE A 712 12.98 -33.76 25.81
C ILE A 712 13.31 -34.63 24.59
N GLY A 713 13.18 -35.96 24.69
CA GLY A 713 13.44 -36.88 23.58
C GLY A 713 12.46 -36.77 22.40
N GLU A 714 11.29 -36.14 22.59
CA GLU A 714 10.27 -35.98 21.55
C GLU A 714 10.22 -34.55 20.98
N ILE A 715 11.10 -33.66 21.45
CA ILE A 715 11.01 -32.23 21.13
C ILE A 715 11.13 -31.95 19.63
N VAL A 716 12.04 -32.64 18.94
CA VAL A 716 12.28 -32.46 17.49
C VAL A 716 11.02 -32.79 16.70
N ASN A 717 10.48 -34.01 16.89
CA ASN A 717 9.31 -34.48 16.17
C ASN A 717 8.08 -33.62 16.49
N THR A 718 7.90 -33.26 17.76
CA THR A 718 6.79 -32.41 18.19
C THR A 718 6.91 -31.00 17.62
N SER A 719 8.11 -30.38 17.64
CA SER A 719 8.33 -29.06 17.07
C SER A 719 8.10 -29.06 15.56
N ARG A 720 8.54 -30.09 14.83
CA ARG A 720 8.29 -30.21 13.38
C ARG A 720 6.79 -30.24 13.07
N GLN A 721 6.05 -31.13 13.72
CA GLN A 721 4.59 -31.22 13.56
C GLN A 721 3.88 -29.92 13.96
N LEU A 722 4.37 -29.28 15.03
CA LEU A 722 3.78 -28.05 15.53
C LEU A 722 4.01 -26.87 14.58
N LEU A 723 5.18 -26.77 13.94
CA LEU A 723 5.43 -25.73 12.94
C LEU A 723 4.49 -25.86 11.73
N ASP A 724 4.18 -27.07 11.28
CA ASP A 724 3.18 -27.29 10.22
C ASP A 724 1.76 -27.00 10.70
N THR A 725 1.42 -27.40 11.93
CA THR A 725 0.13 -27.11 12.54
C THR A 725 -0.11 -25.60 12.67
N ILE A 726 0.89 -24.87 13.20
CA ILE A 726 0.87 -23.40 13.30
C ILE A 726 0.62 -22.76 11.92
N HIS A 727 1.34 -23.21 10.87
CA HIS A 727 1.14 -22.68 9.52
C HIS A 727 -0.31 -22.88 9.04
N ASN A 728 -0.84 -24.09 9.21
CA ASN A 728 -2.19 -24.43 8.79
C ASN A 728 -3.27 -23.68 9.58
N ASP A 729 -3.07 -23.50 10.88
CA ASP A 729 -4.00 -22.76 11.73
C ASP A 729 -4.00 -21.26 11.41
N MET A 730 -2.82 -20.68 11.16
CA MET A 730 -2.69 -19.31 10.67
C MET A 730 -3.42 -19.12 9.33
N TYR A 731 -3.21 -20.03 8.38
CA TYR A 731 -3.88 -20.00 7.09
C TYR A 731 -5.41 -20.09 7.24
N ARG A 732 -5.90 -21.06 8.01
CA ARG A 732 -7.33 -21.28 8.22
C ARG A 732 -8.02 -20.09 8.87
N LYS A 733 -7.39 -19.49 9.89
CA LYS A 733 -7.91 -18.29 10.57
C LYS A 733 -8.11 -17.13 9.59
N VAL A 734 -7.15 -16.90 8.69
CA VAL A 734 -7.25 -15.81 7.70
C VAL A 734 -8.26 -16.16 6.61
N LEU A 735 -8.32 -17.43 6.20
CA LEU A 735 -9.31 -17.92 5.23
C LEU A 735 -10.74 -17.72 5.73
N GLU A 736 -11.03 -18.17 6.94
CA GLU A 736 -12.34 -17.98 7.57
C GLU A 736 -12.69 -16.49 7.70
N SER A 737 -11.73 -15.65 8.10
CA SER A 737 -11.94 -14.21 8.20
C SER A 737 -12.23 -13.55 6.84
N ARG A 738 -11.52 -13.95 5.79
CA ARG A 738 -11.79 -13.49 4.41
C ARG A 738 -13.17 -13.93 3.96
N ASP A 739 -13.51 -15.21 4.15
CA ASP A 739 -14.77 -15.78 3.65
C ASP A 739 -15.99 -15.18 4.38
N GLN A 740 -15.87 -14.86 5.66
CA GLN A 740 -16.87 -14.10 6.41
C GLN A 740 -17.06 -12.66 5.91
N HIS A 741 -16.05 -12.10 5.22
CA HIS A 741 -16.08 -10.75 4.65
C HIS A 741 -16.10 -10.76 3.11
N LEU A 742 -16.45 -11.88 2.50
CA LEU A 742 -16.68 -12.00 1.06
C LEU A 742 -18.18 -12.14 0.83
N MET A 743 -18.77 -11.18 0.11
CA MET A 743 -20.21 -11.18 -0.16
C MET A 743 -20.50 -11.07 -1.64
N LEU A 744 -21.45 -11.88 -2.13
CA LEU A 744 -22.03 -11.71 -3.46
C LEU A 744 -23.23 -10.77 -3.35
N THR A 745 -23.27 -9.71 -4.18
CA THR A 745 -24.42 -8.79 -4.22
C THR A 745 -24.72 -8.34 -5.65
N THR A 746 -26.01 -8.15 -5.93
CA THR A 746 -26.51 -7.64 -7.20
C THR A 746 -27.26 -6.31 -7.05
N LYS A 747 -27.31 -5.75 -5.83
CA LYS A 747 -28.04 -4.51 -5.54
C LYS A 747 -27.09 -3.42 -5.08
N TRP A 748 -27.21 -2.24 -5.68
CA TRP A 748 -26.35 -1.10 -5.36
C TRP A 748 -26.43 -0.64 -3.89
N CYS A 749 -27.62 -0.68 -3.28
CA CYS A 749 -27.78 -0.31 -1.87
C CYS A 749 -26.99 -1.25 -0.94
N GLU A 750 -27.12 -2.56 -1.15
CA GLU A 750 -26.39 -3.59 -0.41
C GLU A 750 -24.88 -3.49 -0.67
N PHE A 751 -24.46 -3.19 -1.90
CA PHE A 751 -23.06 -2.98 -2.25
C PHE A 751 -22.41 -1.91 -1.38
N LYS A 752 -23.03 -0.73 -1.24
CA LYS A 752 -22.49 0.35 -0.41
C LYS A 752 -22.49 -0.01 1.07
N GLU A 753 -23.57 -0.61 1.56
CA GLU A 753 -23.68 -1.04 2.96
C GLU A 753 -22.60 -2.05 3.34
N TYR A 754 -22.42 -3.12 2.54
CA TYR A 754 -21.40 -4.12 2.82
C TYR A 754 -19.98 -3.58 2.67
N LEU A 755 -19.73 -2.67 1.72
CA LEU A 755 -18.44 -1.99 1.59
C LEU A 755 -18.09 -1.20 2.87
N ASP A 756 -19.07 -0.55 3.49
CA ASP A 756 -18.90 0.15 4.77
C ASP A 756 -18.69 -0.80 5.94
N GLN A 757 -19.28 -1.99 5.88
CA GLN A 757 -19.05 -3.10 6.80
C GLN A 757 -17.74 -3.88 6.52
N LYS A 758 -16.81 -3.31 5.73
CA LYS A 758 -15.47 -3.86 5.45
C LYS A 758 -15.46 -5.12 4.56
N TYR A 759 -16.53 -5.42 3.83
CA TYR A 759 -16.55 -6.56 2.92
C TYR A 759 -15.78 -6.29 1.61
N ILE A 760 -15.27 -7.37 1.02
CA ILE A 760 -14.98 -7.46 -0.41
C ILE A 760 -16.18 -8.09 -1.12
N LEU A 761 -16.51 -7.56 -2.29
CA LEU A 761 -17.81 -7.77 -2.92
C LEU A 761 -17.66 -8.40 -4.30
N LEU A 762 -18.30 -9.55 -4.51
CA LEU A 762 -18.53 -10.11 -5.84
C LEU A 762 -19.81 -9.50 -6.40
N ALA A 763 -19.69 -8.76 -7.50
CA ALA A 763 -20.82 -8.07 -8.10
C ALA A 763 -20.80 -8.17 -9.65
N PRO A 764 -21.97 -8.15 -10.30
CA PRO A 764 -22.06 -8.21 -11.76
C PRO A 764 -21.53 -6.91 -12.36
N PHE A 765 -20.57 -7.01 -13.27
CA PHE A 765 -19.91 -5.84 -13.85
C PHE A 765 -19.76 -5.95 -15.36
N CYS A 766 -19.97 -4.83 -16.06
CA CYS A 766 -19.92 -4.76 -17.53
C CYS A 766 -18.51 -4.63 -18.11
N GLY A 767 -17.48 -4.40 -17.28
CA GLY A 767 -16.10 -4.22 -17.75
C GLY A 767 -15.77 -2.82 -18.25
N ALA A 768 -16.75 -1.92 -18.38
CA ALA A 768 -16.53 -0.59 -18.95
C ALA A 768 -15.84 0.38 -17.97
N ILE A 769 -14.82 1.08 -18.45
CA ILE A 769 -14.04 2.05 -17.67
C ILE A 769 -14.93 3.14 -17.05
N ALA A 770 -15.88 3.68 -17.82
CA ALA A 770 -16.79 4.72 -17.33
C ALA A 770 -17.67 4.22 -16.16
N CYS A 771 -18.09 2.95 -16.20
CA CYS A 771 -18.86 2.34 -15.11
C CYS A 771 -18.00 2.11 -13.87
N GLU A 772 -16.73 1.70 -14.02
CA GLU A 772 -15.80 1.56 -12.90
C GLU A 772 -15.53 2.89 -12.20
N GLU A 773 -15.32 3.98 -12.95
CA GLU A 773 -15.15 5.32 -12.39
C GLU A 773 -16.41 5.81 -11.67
N ALA A 774 -17.61 5.54 -12.23
CA ALA A 774 -18.87 5.86 -11.59
C ALA A 774 -19.05 5.09 -10.26
N ILE A 775 -18.79 3.77 -10.26
CA ILE A 775 -18.82 2.94 -9.04
C ILE A 775 -17.89 3.52 -7.98
N LYS A 776 -16.65 3.88 -8.36
CA LYS A 776 -15.66 4.45 -7.44
C LYS A 776 -16.13 5.78 -6.85
N ARG A 777 -16.62 6.69 -7.68
CA ARG A 777 -17.14 7.98 -7.25
C ARG A 777 -18.33 7.80 -6.30
N ASP A 778 -19.31 6.99 -6.67
CA ASP A 778 -20.62 6.91 -6.00
C ASP A 778 -20.62 5.97 -4.78
N SER A 779 -19.53 5.21 -4.59
CA SER A 779 -19.24 4.43 -3.37
C SER A 779 -18.22 5.11 -2.44
N THR A 780 -17.74 6.32 -2.77
CA THR A 780 -16.85 7.08 -1.89
C THR A 780 -17.67 7.70 -0.74
N ARG A 781 -17.19 7.54 0.50
CA ARG A 781 -17.84 8.13 1.69
C ARG A 781 -17.65 9.66 1.69
N GLU A 782 -18.72 10.42 1.95
CA GLU A 782 -18.67 11.89 2.05
C GLU A 782 -18.28 12.41 3.45
N SER A 783 -18.21 11.56 4.48
CA SER A 783 -17.98 11.98 5.88
C SER A 783 -16.51 11.89 6.32
N GLU A 784 -15.88 13.05 6.57
CA GLU A 784 -14.50 13.20 7.10
C GLU A 784 -14.28 12.64 8.52
N SER A 785 -15.33 12.28 9.26
CA SER A 785 -15.24 11.87 10.67
C SER A 785 -14.74 10.43 10.90
N ASP A 786 -14.82 9.57 9.88
CA ASP A 786 -14.61 8.12 10.02
C ASP A 786 -13.41 7.59 9.22
N THR A 787 -12.67 8.48 8.56
CA THR A 787 -11.38 8.14 7.96
C THR A 787 -10.33 8.03 9.07
N GLU A 788 -9.73 6.84 9.23
CA GLU A 788 -8.54 6.69 10.08
C GLU A 788 -7.52 7.78 9.68
N PRO A 789 -6.92 8.51 10.63
CA PRO A 789 -5.96 9.56 10.34
C PRO A 789 -4.87 9.07 9.37
N GLY A 790 -4.82 9.63 8.16
CA GLY A 790 -3.86 9.25 7.12
C GLY A 790 -4.39 8.31 6.02
N THR A 791 -5.65 7.89 6.06
CA THR A 791 -6.28 7.14 4.96
C THR A 791 -7.20 8.03 4.13
N ALA A 792 -6.97 8.13 2.82
CA ALA A 792 -7.86 8.85 1.92
C ALA A 792 -9.25 8.20 1.91
N ALA A 793 -10.32 9.00 1.86
CA ALA A 793 -11.66 8.53 1.57
C ALA A 793 -11.62 7.85 0.19
N MET A 794 -11.75 6.52 0.16
CA MET A 794 -11.63 5.74 -1.07
C MET A 794 -12.92 4.94 -1.27
N GLY A 795 -13.58 5.18 -2.40
CA GLY A 795 -14.62 4.30 -2.91
C GLY A 795 -14.06 2.94 -3.33
N ALA A 796 -14.97 2.04 -3.67
CA ALA A 796 -14.62 0.74 -4.21
C ALA A 796 -13.92 0.89 -5.56
N LYS A 797 -12.97 0.00 -5.83
CA LYS A 797 -12.40 -0.23 -7.17
C LYS A 797 -12.54 -1.69 -7.53
N THR A 798 -12.34 -2.03 -8.81
CA THR A 798 -12.18 -3.45 -9.17
C THR A 798 -10.86 -3.96 -8.59
N LEU A 799 -10.93 -5.10 -7.91
CA LEU A 799 -9.76 -5.80 -7.38
C LEU A 799 -9.27 -6.78 -8.45
N CYS A 800 -10.15 -7.67 -8.88
CA CYS A 800 -9.96 -8.54 -10.03
C CYS A 800 -11.29 -9.16 -10.48
N ILE A 801 -11.32 -9.68 -11.70
CA ILE A 801 -12.31 -10.63 -12.20
C ILE A 801 -11.76 -12.02 -11.83
N PRO A 802 -12.33 -12.72 -10.83
CA PRO A 802 -11.76 -13.98 -10.35
C PRO A 802 -11.70 -15.04 -11.46
N LEU A 803 -10.62 -15.83 -11.50
CA LEU A 803 -10.50 -16.92 -12.47
C LEU A 803 -11.56 -18.00 -12.23
N ASN A 804 -11.87 -18.26 -10.96
CA ASN A 804 -12.96 -19.12 -10.55
C ASN A 804 -14.21 -18.27 -10.36
N GLN A 805 -15.05 -18.22 -11.39
CA GLN A 805 -16.32 -17.49 -11.34
C GLN A 805 -17.33 -18.22 -10.44
N PRO A 806 -18.23 -17.48 -9.75
CA PRO A 806 -19.35 -18.06 -9.02
C PRO A 806 -20.26 -18.92 -9.93
N LYS A 807 -21.01 -19.85 -9.34
CA LYS A 807 -21.94 -20.73 -10.09
C LYS A 807 -23.24 -19.99 -10.47
N GLU A 808 -23.51 -18.90 -9.79
CA GLU A 808 -24.65 -18.02 -9.97
C GLU A 808 -24.63 -17.40 -11.37
N THR A 809 -25.78 -17.43 -12.05
CA THR A 809 -25.93 -16.81 -13.36
C THR A 809 -25.86 -15.29 -13.26
N LEU A 810 -25.20 -14.65 -14.23
CA LEU A 810 -25.15 -13.19 -14.29
C LEU A 810 -26.56 -12.60 -14.50
N PRO A 811 -26.96 -11.58 -13.73
CA PRO A 811 -28.20 -10.85 -13.96
C PRO A 811 -28.13 -10.02 -15.25
N SER A 812 -29.28 -9.53 -15.72
CA SER A 812 -29.36 -8.67 -16.91
C SER A 812 -28.80 -7.26 -16.68
N GLN A 813 -28.71 -6.81 -15.42
CA GLN A 813 -28.27 -5.47 -15.04
C GLN A 813 -26.91 -5.51 -14.33
N CYS A 814 -26.06 -4.53 -14.64
CA CYS A 814 -24.80 -4.27 -13.94
C CYS A 814 -25.07 -3.77 -12.50
N ILE A 815 -24.08 -3.88 -11.61
CA ILE A 815 -24.21 -3.46 -10.21
C ILE A 815 -24.51 -1.96 -10.04
N HIS A 816 -24.01 -1.12 -10.95
CA HIS A 816 -24.24 0.32 -10.91
C HIS A 816 -25.63 0.66 -11.51
N PRO A 817 -26.50 1.40 -10.81
CA PRO A 817 -27.90 1.58 -11.21
C PRO A 817 -28.07 2.34 -12.52
N GLU A 818 -27.16 3.28 -12.82
CA GLU A 818 -27.18 4.05 -14.08
C GLU A 818 -26.58 3.29 -15.27
N CYS A 819 -25.99 2.11 -15.04
CA CYS A 819 -25.37 1.34 -16.11
C CYS A 819 -26.41 0.48 -16.83
N THR A 820 -26.57 0.72 -18.13
CA THR A 820 -27.48 -0.02 -19.02
C THR A 820 -26.80 -1.17 -19.77
N VAL A 821 -25.49 -1.34 -19.59
CA VAL A 821 -24.71 -2.38 -20.27
C VAL A 821 -24.82 -3.70 -19.51
N THR A 822 -25.07 -4.78 -20.24
CA THR A 822 -25.14 -6.14 -19.67
C THR A 822 -23.81 -6.52 -19.03
N PRO A 823 -23.82 -7.07 -17.81
CA PRO A 823 -22.59 -7.50 -17.13
C PRO A 823 -21.94 -8.67 -17.87
N THR A 824 -20.61 -8.69 -17.93
CA THR A 824 -19.82 -9.72 -18.62
C THR A 824 -19.24 -10.75 -17.67
N ALA A 825 -19.04 -10.40 -16.39
CA ALA A 825 -18.46 -11.27 -15.38
C ALA A 825 -18.85 -10.84 -13.97
N TRP A 826 -18.74 -11.77 -13.03
CA TRP A 826 -18.68 -11.44 -11.61
C TRP A 826 -17.30 -10.89 -11.32
N THR A 827 -17.26 -9.65 -10.82
CA THR A 827 -16.03 -8.93 -10.54
C THR A 827 -15.93 -8.69 -9.04
N LEU A 828 -14.73 -8.89 -8.49
CA LEU A 828 -14.43 -8.62 -7.10
C LEU A 828 -14.12 -7.13 -6.94
N PHE A 829 -14.81 -6.47 -6.01
CA PHE A 829 -14.66 -5.07 -5.66
C PHE A 829 -14.27 -4.92 -4.19
N GLY A 830 -13.64 -3.80 -3.87
CA GLY A 830 -13.37 -3.44 -2.49
C GLY A 830 -12.52 -2.19 -2.36
N ARG A 831 -12.29 -1.78 -1.11
CA ARG A 831 -11.26 -0.78 -0.79
C ARG A 831 -9.89 -1.43 -0.87
N SER A 832 -8.86 -0.67 -1.20
CA SER A 832 -7.50 -1.18 -1.38
C SER A 832 -6.45 -0.25 -0.78
N TYR A 833 -5.20 -0.72 -0.76
CA TYR A 833 -4.00 0.03 -0.37
C TYR A 833 -3.30 0.74 -1.53
#